data_AF-A0A484FD80-F1
#
_entry.id   AF-A0A484FD80-F1
#
_cell.length_a   1.000
_cell.length_b   1.000
_cell.length_c   1.000
_cell.angle_alpha   90.00
_cell.angle_beta   90.00
_cell.angle_gamma   90.00
#
_symmetry.space_group_name_H-M   'P 1'
#
loop_
_entity.id
_entity.type
_entity.pdbx_description
1 polymer ?
#
loop_
_entity_poly.entity_id
_entity_poly.type
_entity_poly.pdbx_seq_one_letter_code
_entity_poly.pdbx_strand_id
1 'polypeptide(L)'
;MSFEDVHPAAGEDQGRHEPRYVDFPIAPDDAKWENGEPVLNKYSTFLTREHDYPGAKAMLYAAGVPNEEVLQRSPQVGIASVWWEGNPCNMHLLDLGKTVKKAVQERGFIAWQYSTLGVSDGIAQGNEGMRFSLQSRELIADNIETITCAQAHDATIAIPGCDKNMPGCVMAVARHNRPSVIVYGGTVQGGYCEVLKKPIDIVTCYEAQGAYLFGTLGSWTDDKSVTPEEILSSVEKGAVPGPGACGGMYTANSLATIIETLGLSVPGSSSTPAASPTKMREAEKVAEAIEVCMRRNIRPRTILTKESFENALVITMALGGSTNSVLHTLAMARAAEVPLELEDFQRVSRKTPFIANLKPSGKYVIEDLFHIGGVPSVTKLLIAGGLINGDTLTVTGKTLRENVESWPSLPPQQDIIRPLSNPVKAAGHLIVLRGNLAPGGAVAKITGKEGLRFQGEARVFNKESELVKELNAGNIPRDRNIVLVVRYEGPKGGPGMPEQLRASATLIGANLKNVALITDGRYSGASHGFIVGHIVPEAAVGGPIAVVNDGDIITIDAETSTITMNVTDEDITSRLSTWKAPRPTVTRAPGDYPFFCQTLLCTLASYLKPNQRDITDIRREMPLFQPSVPQLPTGIDLSGKTIIVTGATAGIGLEICRQMLAYNVSDLIMAVRNVSKGEAVKRTLLSETTTTAATNIHVMELDTEDYSSVKKFTSAFQAKFRKLHLLMANAGIGTISKQFAVSGHEKTFQVNYLSNVLLTLGLLPLLEATAAEEGSATRVTWTGSRMYPRSTLAGKAPLERNQRVFDYFNKAEGIPEMLRYSNSKLLCVLFQLELAERYAPEKVVINSFCPGMVNTGMSDILPFYLRIPVDVFKAIRARSPEQAGRIALNAGVLASANTHGKLLLDMEVEKHWEFIDGGEGRRVRKMLWNETIDEMASLVDVPGWMKHMA
;
A
#
# COMPACT_ATOMS: atom_id res chain seq x y z
N MET A 1 24.07 -36.51 -2.78
CA MET A 1 23.27 -36.39 -4.03
C MET A 1 23.90 -35.31 -4.90
N SER A 2 24.34 -35.64 -6.12
CA SER A 2 24.77 -34.67 -7.12
C SER A 2 23.55 -33.97 -7.72
N PHE A 3 23.42 -32.67 -7.47
CA PHE A 3 22.37 -31.84 -8.10
C PHE A 3 22.82 -31.45 -9.51
N GLU A 4 22.60 -32.31 -10.49
CA GLU A 4 22.71 -31.95 -11.91
C GLU A 4 21.34 -31.84 -12.62
N ASP A 5 20.23 -32.19 -11.96
CA ASP A 5 18.90 -32.12 -12.59
C ASP A 5 18.00 -31.05 -11.95
N VAL A 6 18.25 -29.79 -12.29
CA VAL A 6 17.22 -28.73 -12.21
C VAL A 6 17.06 -28.11 -13.59
N HIS A 7 16.35 -28.83 -14.46
CA HIS A 7 15.85 -28.26 -15.71
C HIS A 7 14.55 -27.48 -15.44
N PRO A 8 14.41 -26.24 -15.95
CA PRO A 8 13.11 -25.58 -15.98
C PRO A 8 12.25 -26.27 -17.05
N ALA A 9 11.17 -26.92 -16.63
CA ALA A 9 10.20 -27.50 -17.56
C ALA A 9 9.58 -26.39 -18.43
N ALA A 10 9.85 -26.46 -19.73
CA ALA A 10 9.10 -25.74 -20.75
C ALA A 10 7.78 -26.49 -21.01
N GLY A 11 6.67 -25.78 -20.89
CA GLY A 11 5.34 -26.23 -21.27
C GLY A 11 4.42 -25.02 -21.33
N GLU A 12 4.06 -24.62 -22.55
CA GLU A 12 3.14 -23.54 -22.85
C GLU A 12 1.76 -23.80 -22.25
N ASP A 13 1.23 -22.83 -21.51
CA ASP A 13 -0.20 -22.61 -21.39
C ASP A 13 -0.47 -21.10 -21.47
N GLN A 14 -1.05 -20.66 -22.59
CA GLN A 14 -1.51 -19.29 -22.82
C GLN A 14 -2.91 -19.09 -22.21
N GLY A 15 -3.04 -19.38 -20.92
CA GLY A 15 -4.21 -19.09 -20.10
C GLY A 15 -3.84 -18.09 -19.01
N ARG A 16 -4.71 -17.09 -18.77
CA ARG A 16 -4.63 -16.05 -17.70
C ARG A 16 -3.59 -16.40 -16.60
N HIS A 17 -2.47 -15.68 -16.54
CA HIS A 17 -1.51 -15.86 -15.46
C HIS A 17 -2.21 -15.65 -14.11
N GLU A 18 -2.44 -16.74 -13.38
CA GLU A 18 -2.82 -16.69 -11.98
C GLU A 18 -1.78 -15.88 -11.21
N PRO A 19 -2.17 -15.12 -10.17
CA PRO A 19 -1.22 -14.45 -9.30
C PRO A 19 -0.21 -15.48 -8.75
N ARG A 20 1.06 -15.38 -9.15
CA ARG A 20 2.14 -16.21 -8.60
C ARG A 20 2.94 -15.40 -7.59
N TYR A 21 3.17 -15.99 -6.42
CA TYR A 21 4.11 -15.47 -5.44
C TYR A 21 5.55 -15.65 -5.94
N VAL A 22 6.54 -15.11 -5.24
CA VAL A 22 7.96 -15.30 -5.62
C VAL A 22 8.33 -16.78 -5.48
N ASP A 23 8.95 -17.36 -6.51
CA ASP A 23 9.48 -18.71 -6.47
C ASP A 23 10.75 -18.74 -5.62
N PHE A 24 10.66 -19.32 -4.43
CA PHE A 24 11.82 -19.55 -3.57
C PHE A 24 12.44 -20.90 -3.90
N PRO A 25 13.78 -21.00 -4.02
CA PRO A 25 14.45 -22.29 -4.06
C PRO A 25 14.12 -23.03 -2.75
N ILE A 26 13.53 -24.22 -2.89
CA ILE A 26 13.06 -25.04 -1.78
C ILE A 26 13.49 -26.49 -2.02
N ALA A 27 13.89 -27.18 -0.96
CA ALA A 27 14.08 -28.63 -1.03
C ALA A 27 12.73 -29.34 -1.31
N PRO A 28 12.72 -30.43 -2.11
CA PRO A 28 11.53 -31.24 -2.32
C PRO A 28 10.87 -31.68 -1.01
N ASP A 29 9.54 -31.85 -1.03
CA ASP A 29 8.79 -32.16 0.19
C ASP A 29 9.13 -33.53 0.79
N ASP A 30 9.59 -34.46 -0.03
CA ASP A 30 10.04 -35.81 0.28
C ASP A 30 11.57 -35.94 0.47
N ALA A 31 12.30 -34.81 0.43
CA ALA A 31 13.75 -34.79 0.57
C ALA A 31 14.19 -35.41 1.91
N LYS A 32 15.22 -36.27 1.84
CA LYS A 32 15.82 -36.94 3.00
C LYS A 32 17.34 -36.79 2.98
N TRP A 33 17.92 -36.75 4.18
CA TRP A 33 19.35 -36.91 4.38
C TRP A 33 19.79 -38.34 4.09
N GLU A 34 21.11 -38.55 3.97
CA GLU A 34 21.70 -39.88 3.70
C GLU A 34 21.39 -40.91 4.79
N ASN A 35 21.14 -40.45 6.02
CA ASN A 35 20.71 -41.28 7.15
C ASN A 35 19.20 -41.61 7.12
N GLY A 36 18.45 -41.20 6.10
CA GLY A 36 17.01 -41.44 5.93
C GLY A 36 16.08 -40.47 6.65
N GLU A 37 16.62 -39.51 7.42
CA GLU A 37 15.83 -38.49 8.10
C GLU A 37 15.28 -37.43 7.13
N PRO A 38 14.07 -36.90 7.36
CA PRO A 38 13.51 -35.85 6.51
C PRO A 38 14.31 -34.55 6.60
N VAL A 39 14.49 -33.86 5.47
CA VAL A 39 15.08 -32.52 5.41
C VAL A 39 14.07 -31.51 5.96
N LEU A 40 14.32 -30.99 7.15
CA LEU A 40 13.44 -30.01 7.80
C LEU A 40 13.77 -28.56 7.41
N ASN A 41 15.01 -28.29 7.00
CA ASN A 41 15.49 -26.96 6.64
C ASN A 41 15.25 -26.60 5.16
N LYS A 42 14.01 -26.82 4.69
CA LYS A 42 13.64 -26.79 3.26
C LYS A 42 13.97 -25.49 2.53
N TYR A 43 13.88 -24.35 3.21
CA TYR A 43 14.10 -23.02 2.65
C TYR A 43 15.52 -22.53 2.96
N SER A 44 15.98 -22.72 4.19
CA SER A 44 17.29 -22.20 4.59
C SER A 44 18.46 -22.99 4.00
N THR A 45 18.24 -24.26 3.62
CA THR A 45 19.28 -25.13 3.05
C THR A 45 19.99 -24.53 1.83
N PHE A 46 19.27 -23.77 1.01
CA PHE A 46 19.83 -23.09 -0.16
C PHE A 46 20.85 -22.01 0.20
N LEU A 47 20.63 -21.31 1.33
CA LEU A 47 21.57 -20.29 1.82
C LEU A 47 22.72 -20.89 2.65
N THR A 48 22.50 -22.06 3.25
CA THR A 48 23.41 -22.61 4.25
C THR A 48 24.29 -23.75 3.76
N ARG A 49 24.03 -24.35 2.59
CA ARG A 49 24.87 -25.40 2.00
C ARG A 49 25.99 -24.87 1.12
N GLU A 50 27.03 -25.69 0.97
CA GLU A 50 28.13 -25.50 0.00
C GLU A 50 28.84 -24.13 0.09
N HIS A 51 29.27 -23.53 -1.01
CA HIS A 51 30.00 -22.25 -0.97
C HIS A 51 29.36 -21.18 -1.87
N ASP A 52 28.10 -21.35 -2.24
CA ASP A 52 27.38 -20.43 -3.14
C ASP A 52 26.99 -19.12 -2.45
N TYR A 53 26.76 -19.15 -1.13
CA TYR A 53 26.33 -17.99 -0.32
C TYR A 53 27.27 -17.68 0.86
N PRO A 54 28.58 -17.44 0.62
CA PRO A 54 29.56 -17.29 1.70
C PRO A 54 29.27 -16.07 2.59
N GLY A 55 28.68 -15.00 2.02
CA GLY A 55 28.25 -13.82 2.78
C GLY A 55 27.12 -14.11 3.77
N ALA A 56 26.12 -14.90 3.37
CA ALA A 56 25.03 -15.29 4.25
C ALA A 56 25.55 -16.15 5.43
N LYS A 57 26.42 -17.13 5.13
CA LYS A 57 27.04 -17.98 6.15
C LYS A 57 27.86 -17.17 7.16
N ALA A 58 28.68 -16.24 6.68
CA ALA A 58 29.48 -15.38 7.54
C ALA A 58 28.61 -14.57 8.51
N MET A 59 27.49 -14.01 8.04
CA MET A 59 26.53 -13.29 8.88
C MET A 59 25.85 -14.22 9.90
N LEU A 60 25.47 -15.44 9.51
CA LEU A 60 24.84 -16.41 10.41
C LEU A 60 25.80 -16.91 11.50
N TYR A 61 27.08 -17.14 11.16
CA TYR A 61 28.10 -17.43 12.17
C TYR A 61 28.27 -16.27 13.15
N ALA A 62 28.35 -15.03 12.65
CA ALA A 62 28.43 -13.84 13.49
C ALA A 62 27.18 -13.67 14.39
N ALA A 63 26.01 -14.08 13.91
CA ALA A 63 24.76 -14.08 14.66
C ALA A 63 24.67 -15.19 15.74
N GLY A 64 25.64 -16.11 15.79
CA GLY A 64 25.78 -17.10 16.85
C GLY A 64 25.51 -18.56 16.46
N VAL A 65 25.48 -18.89 15.16
CA VAL A 65 25.50 -20.31 14.74
C VAL A 65 26.87 -20.93 15.09
N PRO A 66 26.95 -22.05 15.84
CA PRO A 66 28.20 -22.48 16.47
C PRO A 66 29.18 -23.17 15.52
N ASN A 67 28.68 -23.87 14.50
CA ASN A 67 29.51 -24.65 13.57
C ASN A 67 28.75 -24.94 12.28
N GLU A 68 29.48 -25.48 11.30
CA GLU A 68 28.96 -25.76 9.96
C GLU A 68 27.88 -26.85 9.95
N GLU A 69 27.98 -27.86 10.83
CA GLU A 69 26.98 -28.92 10.91
C GLU A 69 25.60 -28.37 11.30
N VAL A 70 25.56 -27.54 12.35
CA VAL A 70 24.32 -26.87 12.79
C VAL A 70 23.81 -25.94 11.69
N LEU A 71 24.69 -25.19 11.04
CA LEU A 71 24.32 -24.28 9.94
C LEU A 71 23.66 -25.03 8.77
N GLN A 72 24.20 -26.18 8.37
CA GLN A 72 23.76 -26.93 7.20
C GLN A 72 22.56 -27.84 7.46
N ARG A 73 22.37 -28.33 8.69
CA ARG A 73 21.36 -29.36 9.01
C ARG A 73 20.18 -28.87 9.84
N SER A 74 20.35 -27.86 10.69
CA SER A 74 19.28 -27.41 11.57
C SER A 74 18.30 -26.49 10.84
N PRO A 75 16.98 -26.70 10.97
CA PRO A 75 15.98 -25.76 10.47
C PRO A 75 16.04 -24.44 11.25
N GLN A 76 15.75 -23.35 10.54
CA GLN A 76 15.71 -22.00 11.09
C GLN A 76 14.28 -21.56 11.34
N VAL A 77 13.93 -21.30 12.60
CA VAL A 77 12.60 -20.89 13.04
C VAL A 77 12.61 -19.41 13.40
N GLY A 78 11.80 -18.62 12.70
CA GLY A 78 11.58 -17.22 13.04
C GLY A 78 10.59 -17.08 14.20
N ILE A 79 10.99 -16.44 15.30
CA ILE A 79 10.12 -16.11 16.43
C ILE A 79 9.69 -14.65 16.31
N ALA A 80 8.53 -14.43 15.70
CA ALA A 80 7.98 -13.11 15.38
C ALA A 80 7.17 -12.55 16.56
N SER A 81 7.84 -11.88 17.49
CA SER A 81 7.16 -11.19 18.60
C SER A 81 6.54 -9.87 18.12
N VAL A 82 5.34 -9.53 18.60
CA VAL A 82 4.78 -8.17 18.39
C VAL A 82 5.02 -7.34 19.64
N TRP A 83 6.29 -7.15 20.04
CA TRP A 83 6.67 -6.57 21.33
C TRP A 83 6.99 -5.08 21.24
N TRP A 84 6.52 -4.31 22.22
CA TRP A 84 7.02 -3.00 22.61
C TRP A 84 6.59 -2.67 24.05
N GLU A 85 7.32 -1.79 24.73
CA GLU A 85 7.14 -1.54 26.17
C GLU A 85 5.88 -0.72 26.51
N GLY A 86 5.50 0.21 25.64
CA GLY A 86 4.43 1.19 25.89
C GLY A 86 2.99 0.65 25.80
N ASN A 87 2.77 -0.66 25.79
CA ASN A 87 1.42 -1.25 25.79
C ASN A 87 1.35 -2.49 26.69
N PRO A 88 0.44 -2.54 27.67
CA PRO A 88 0.29 -3.72 28.54
C PRO A 88 -0.02 -5.01 27.78
N CYS A 89 -0.68 -4.92 26.62
CA CYS A 89 -0.98 -6.10 25.80
C CYS A 89 0.28 -6.77 25.22
N ASN A 90 1.40 -6.05 25.11
CA ASN A 90 2.57 -6.46 24.34
C ASN A 90 3.89 -6.44 25.12
N MET A 91 3.97 -5.72 26.24
CA MET A 91 5.22 -5.48 26.96
C MET A 91 5.93 -6.77 27.43
N HIS A 92 5.18 -7.85 27.69
CA HIS A 92 5.70 -9.14 28.13
C HIS A 92 6.10 -10.09 26.99
N LEU A 93 5.79 -9.75 25.74
CA LEU A 93 5.98 -10.66 24.60
C LEU A 93 7.44 -10.86 24.19
N LEU A 94 8.34 -9.97 24.62
CA LEU A 94 9.78 -10.16 24.46
C LEU A 94 10.24 -11.38 25.26
N ASP A 95 9.85 -11.45 26.53
CA ASP A 95 10.26 -12.54 27.42
C ASP A 95 9.55 -13.85 27.09
N LEU A 96 8.26 -13.80 26.73
CA LEU A 96 7.57 -14.97 26.18
C LEU A 96 8.29 -15.49 24.92
N GLY A 97 8.70 -14.59 24.02
CA GLY A 97 9.47 -14.97 22.83
C GLY A 97 10.85 -15.54 23.15
N LYS A 98 11.55 -15.07 24.20
CA LYS A 98 12.79 -15.68 24.68
C LYS A 98 12.56 -17.09 25.22
N THR A 99 11.46 -17.31 25.95
CA THR A 99 11.09 -18.64 26.47
C THR A 99 10.76 -19.61 25.33
N VAL A 100 9.97 -19.16 24.35
CA VAL A 100 9.68 -19.95 23.14
C VAL A 100 10.97 -20.25 22.36
N LYS A 101 11.84 -19.24 22.15
CA LYS A 101 13.14 -19.42 21.51
C LYS A 101 13.96 -20.51 22.19
N LYS A 102 14.06 -20.48 23.53
CA LYS A 102 14.77 -21.50 24.31
C LYS A 102 14.19 -22.90 24.08
N ALA A 103 12.86 -23.05 24.19
CA ALA A 103 12.18 -24.33 23.99
C ALA A 103 12.40 -24.90 22.56
N VAL A 104 12.46 -24.03 21.56
CA VAL A 104 12.76 -24.42 20.17
C VAL A 104 14.23 -24.84 20.00
N GLN A 105 15.17 -24.14 20.65
CA GLN A 105 16.60 -24.51 20.62
C GLN A 105 16.86 -25.86 21.30
N GLU A 106 16.13 -26.19 22.36
CA GLU A 106 16.19 -27.50 23.03
C GLU A 106 15.76 -28.67 22.11
N ARG A 107 15.07 -28.39 20.99
CA ARG A 107 14.74 -29.36 19.93
C ARG A 107 15.82 -29.50 18.85
N GLY A 108 16.95 -28.80 18.98
CA GLY A 108 18.05 -28.82 18.01
C GLY A 108 17.84 -27.89 16.80
N PHE A 109 16.89 -26.96 16.89
CA PHE A 109 16.62 -25.98 15.84
C PHE A 109 17.31 -24.65 16.11
N ILE A 110 17.57 -23.89 15.04
CA ILE A 110 18.03 -22.51 15.15
C ILE A 110 16.79 -21.63 15.33
N ALA A 111 16.80 -20.71 16.30
CA ALA A 111 15.65 -19.86 16.59
C ALA A 111 16.03 -18.36 16.60
N TRP A 112 15.45 -17.62 15.66
CA TRP A 112 15.71 -16.20 15.44
C TRP A 112 14.53 -15.36 15.95
N GLN A 113 14.67 -14.78 17.13
CA GLN A 113 13.68 -13.85 17.64
C GLN A 113 13.86 -12.48 16.98
N TYR A 114 12.76 -11.95 16.45
CA TYR A 114 12.66 -10.59 15.93
C TYR A 114 11.35 -9.96 16.39
N SER A 115 11.24 -8.64 16.25
CA SER A 115 10.00 -7.92 16.56
C SER A 115 9.41 -7.28 15.31
N THR A 116 8.08 -7.25 15.25
CA THR A 116 7.32 -6.38 14.33
C THR A 116 6.63 -5.28 15.13
N LEU A 117 6.16 -4.25 14.43
CA LEU A 117 5.41 -3.14 15.04
C LEU A 117 4.03 -3.57 15.54
N GLY A 118 3.45 -2.77 16.41
CA GLY A 118 2.03 -2.84 16.77
C GLY A 118 1.54 -1.50 17.28
N VAL A 119 0.23 -1.37 17.43
CA VAL A 119 -0.43 -0.19 17.98
C VAL A 119 -1.35 -0.64 19.11
N SER A 120 -1.45 0.17 20.17
CA SER A 120 -2.40 -0.05 21.25
C SER A 120 -3.74 0.59 20.89
N ASP A 121 -4.75 -0.23 20.59
CA ASP A 121 -6.11 0.26 20.40
C ASP A 121 -6.62 1.01 21.64
N GLY A 122 -6.33 0.49 22.85
CA GLY A 122 -6.75 1.11 24.10
C GLY A 122 -6.21 2.53 24.31
N ILE A 123 -4.94 2.77 23.97
CA ILE A 123 -4.31 4.10 24.08
C ILE A 123 -4.74 5.03 22.94
N ALA A 124 -4.86 4.49 21.72
CA ALA A 124 -5.27 5.27 20.54
C ALA A 124 -6.75 5.68 20.57
N GLN A 125 -7.55 5.03 21.42
CA GLN A 125 -8.99 5.22 21.49
C GLN A 125 -9.39 6.67 21.74
N GLY A 126 -10.26 7.20 20.87
CA GLY A 126 -10.82 8.54 21.00
C GLY A 126 -9.88 9.69 20.62
N ASN A 127 -8.75 9.40 19.97
CA ASN A 127 -7.86 10.41 19.37
C ASN A 127 -7.45 10.02 17.93
N GLU A 128 -6.74 10.92 17.24
CA GLU A 128 -6.34 10.74 15.84
C GLU A 128 -5.44 9.52 15.60
N GLY A 129 -4.79 8.99 16.64
CA GLY A 129 -4.00 7.77 16.58
C GLY A 129 -4.81 6.54 16.17
N MET A 130 -6.13 6.51 16.41
CA MET A 130 -7.00 5.39 16.05
C MET A 130 -7.04 5.11 14.53
N ARG A 131 -6.73 6.12 13.71
CA ARG A 131 -6.57 5.99 12.25
C ARG A 131 -5.44 5.03 11.87
N PHE A 132 -4.46 4.84 12.75
CA PHE A 132 -3.32 3.95 12.57
C PHE A 132 -3.56 2.55 13.17
N SER A 133 -4.71 2.28 13.78
CA SER A 133 -5.01 0.97 14.36
C SER A 133 -5.19 -0.09 13.27
N LEU A 134 -6.28 -0.06 12.49
CA LEU A 134 -6.63 -1.17 11.59
C LEU A 134 -5.54 -1.46 10.56
N GLN A 135 -4.93 -0.41 10.01
CA GLN A 135 -3.85 -0.52 9.02
C GLN A 135 -2.59 -1.22 9.57
N SER A 136 -2.36 -1.19 10.89
CA SER A 136 -1.24 -1.92 11.50
C SER A 136 -1.35 -3.43 11.27
N ARG A 137 -2.56 -3.97 11.04
CA ARG A 137 -2.78 -5.36 10.60
C ARG A 137 -1.97 -5.70 9.35
N GLU A 138 -2.03 -4.84 8.34
CA GLU A 138 -1.32 -5.05 7.06
C GLU A 138 0.17 -4.93 7.27
N LEU A 139 0.61 -3.91 8.01
CA LEU A 139 2.04 -3.71 8.27
C LEU A 139 2.65 -4.89 9.04
N ILE A 140 1.91 -5.48 9.97
CA ILE A 140 2.33 -6.69 10.69
C ILE A 140 2.43 -7.88 9.73
N ALA A 141 1.43 -8.04 8.85
CA ALA A 141 1.45 -9.12 7.86
C ALA A 141 2.67 -8.99 6.94
N ASP A 142 2.87 -7.80 6.37
CA ASP A 142 3.96 -7.50 5.44
C ASP A 142 5.34 -7.62 6.11
N ASN A 143 5.49 -7.22 7.38
CA ASN A 143 6.76 -7.30 8.09
C ASN A 143 7.18 -8.75 8.38
N ILE A 144 6.25 -9.58 8.88
CA ILE A 144 6.51 -11.00 9.15
C ILE A 144 6.78 -11.75 7.84
N GLU A 145 5.98 -11.49 6.80
CA GLU A 145 6.16 -12.06 5.47
C GLU A 145 7.54 -11.71 4.89
N THR A 146 7.92 -10.43 4.96
CA THR A 146 9.21 -9.93 4.46
C THR A 146 10.38 -10.60 5.17
N ILE A 147 10.41 -10.60 6.50
CA ILE A 147 11.53 -11.17 7.27
C ILE A 147 11.61 -12.68 7.02
N THR A 148 10.50 -13.40 7.10
CA THR A 148 10.45 -14.86 6.89
C THR A 148 10.97 -15.23 5.51
N CYS A 149 10.53 -14.50 4.47
CA CYS A 149 10.94 -14.77 3.10
C CYS A 149 12.40 -14.40 2.85
N ALA A 150 12.84 -13.20 3.26
CA ALA A 150 14.19 -12.69 3.01
C ALA A 150 15.27 -13.47 3.78
N GLN A 151 14.97 -13.92 5.00
CA GLN A 151 15.90 -14.71 5.82
C GLN A 151 15.78 -16.22 5.58
N ALA A 152 14.95 -16.64 4.61
CA ALA A 152 14.68 -18.04 4.29
C ALA A 152 14.35 -18.92 5.51
N HIS A 153 13.63 -18.37 6.51
CA HIS A 153 13.22 -19.15 7.67
C HIS A 153 12.35 -20.33 7.25
N ASP A 154 12.62 -21.52 7.79
CA ASP A 154 11.91 -22.75 7.44
C ASP A 154 10.52 -22.81 8.09
N ALA A 155 10.35 -22.14 9.22
CA ALA A 155 9.11 -22.09 9.97
C ALA A 155 8.97 -20.77 10.75
N THR A 156 7.74 -20.44 11.14
CA THR A 156 7.44 -19.19 11.87
C THR A 156 6.60 -19.47 13.11
N ILE A 157 7.05 -18.97 14.26
CA ILE A 157 6.19 -18.85 15.45
C ILE A 157 5.88 -17.37 15.65
N ALA A 158 4.62 -16.98 15.51
CA ALA A 158 4.20 -15.60 15.72
C ALA A 158 3.54 -15.42 17.08
N ILE A 159 3.89 -14.35 17.78
CA ILE A 159 3.44 -14.07 19.15
C ILE A 159 2.72 -12.72 19.19
N PRO A 160 1.44 -12.67 18.78
CA PRO A 160 0.60 -11.47 18.88
C PRO A 160 -0.01 -11.30 20.29
N GLY A 161 -0.25 -10.05 20.70
CA GLY A 161 -0.87 -9.74 22.01
C GLY A 161 -2.07 -8.79 21.98
N CYS A 162 -2.17 -7.90 20.99
CA CYS A 162 -3.23 -6.89 20.89
C CYS A 162 -4.07 -7.05 19.63
N ASP A 163 -5.29 -6.49 19.64
CA ASP A 163 -6.34 -6.59 18.61
C ASP A 163 -5.87 -6.90 17.18
N LYS A 164 -5.17 -5.96 16.54
CA LYS A 164 -4.82 -6.06 15.10
C LYS A 164 -3.59 -6.94 14.85
N ASN A 165 -2.86 -7.33 15.91
CA ASN A 165 -1.69 -8.19 15.82
C ASN A 165 -2.07 -9.60 15.37
N MET A 166 -3.06 -10.20 16.04
CA MET A 166 -3.54 -11.55 15.77
C MET A 166 -3.85 -11.81 14.28
N PRO A 167 -4.71 -11.02 13.62
CA PRO A 167 -5.04 -11.24 12.22
C PRO A 167 -3.87 -10.91 11.29
N GLY A 168 -3.02 -9.94 11.63
CA GLY A 168 -1.80 -9.65 10.85
C GLY A 168 -0.84 -10.85 10.83
N CYS A 169 -0.64 -11.50 11.97
CA CYS A 169 0.17 -12.71 12.05
C CYS A 169 -0.44 -13.87 11.24
N VAL A 170 -1.75 -14.09 11.31
CA VAL A 170 -2.42 -15.14 10.53
C VAL A 170 -2.32 -14.86 9.03
N MET A 171 -2.51 -13.61 8.61
CA MET A 171 -2.38 -13.21 7.21
C MET A 171 -0.95 -13.47 6.70
N ALA A 172 0.09 -13.11 7.46
CA ALA A 172 1.48 -13.41 7.09
C ALA A 172 1.71 -14.91 6.87
N VAL A 173 1.33 -15.75 7.85
CA VAL A 173 1.61 -17.20 7.76
C VAL A 173 0.79 -17.88 6.67
N ALA A 174 -0.42 -17.38 6.38
CA ALA A 174 -1.24 -17.85 5.27
C ALA A 174 -0.65 -17.48 3.89
N ARG A 175 -0.05 -16.29 3.77
CA ARG A 175 0.61 -15.81 2.53
C ARG A 175 1.88 -16.60 2.22
N HIS A 176 2.83 -16.68 3.14
CA HIS A 176 4.09 -17.40 2.90
C HIS A 176 3.94 -18.93 3.03
N ASN A 177 2.87 -19.40 3.66
CA ASN A 177 2.46 -20.81 3.77
C ASN A 177 3.58 -21.78 4.18
N ARG A 178 4.42 -21.39 5.16
CA ARG A 178 5.46 -22.26 5.76
C ARG A 178 4.94 -22.82 7.09
N PRO A 179 5.42 -23.96 7.60
CA PRO A 179 5.05 -24.48 8.92
C PRO A 179 5.03 -23.36 9.96
N SER A 180 3.88 -23.15 10.61
CA SER A 180 3.69 -21.99 11.49
C SER A 180 2.77 -22.28 12.66
N VAL A 181 3.06 -21.65 13.80
CA VAL A 181 2.24 -21.70 15.02
C VAL A 181 2.01 -20.27 15.53
N ILE A 182 0.78 -19.96 15.94
CA ILE A 182 0.44 -18.67 16.54
C ILE A 182 0.27 -18.84 18.05
N VAL A 183 0.91 -17.97 18.84
CA VAL A 183 0.87 -17.99 20.31
C VAL A 183 0.26 -16.70 20.81
N TYR A 184 -0.94 -16.77 21.38
CA TYR A 184 -1.55 -15.57 21.96
C TYR A 184 -0.80 -15.16 23.23
N GLY A 185 -0.50 -13.86 23.35
CA GLY A 185 0.13 -13.26 24.52
C GLY A 185 -0.66 -13.44 25.83
N GLY A 186 -1.97 -13.63 25.74
CA GLY A 186 -2.85 -13.85 26.88
C GLY A 186 -3.64 -12.60 27.29
N THR A 187 -4.76 -12.85 27.96
CA THR A 187 -5.64 -11.80 28.51
C THR A 187 -5.04 -11.19 29.77
N VAL A 188 -5.33 -9.91 30.02
CA VAL A 188 -5.06 -9.24 31.30
C VAL A 188 -5.96 -9.83 32.39
N GLN A 189 -5.47 -9.77 33.63
CA GLN A 189 -6.25 -10.11 34.82
C GLN A 189 -7.35 -9.08 35.08
N GLY A 190 -8.41 -9.48 35.77
CA GLY A 190 -9.50 -8.59 36.18
C GLY A 190 -9.00 -7.42 37.04
N GLY A 191 -9.38 -6.20 36.67
CA GLY A 191 -9.09 -4.99 37.45
C GLY A 191 -10.01 -4.84 38.66
N TYR A 192 -9.61 -3.99 39.62
CA TYR A 192 -10.40 -3.72 40.82
C TYR A 192 -10.35 -2.23 41.20
N CYS A 193 -11.52 -1.68 41.53
CA CYS A 193 -11.64 -0.30 42.00
C CYS A 193 -11.78 -0.32 43.52
N GLU A 194 -10.77 0.16 44.24
CA GLU A 194 -10.77 0.22 45.71
C GLU A 194 -11.91 1.09 46.26
N VAL A 195 -12.18 2.22 45.59
CA VAL A 195 -13.21 3.17 46.01
C VAL A 195 -14.62 2.58 45.86
N LEU A 196 -14.91 1.96 44.71
CA LEU A 196 -16.23 1.36 44.43
C LEU A 196 -16.37 -0.06 44.96
N LYS A 197 -15.29 -0.65 45.47
CA LYS A 197 -15.19 -2.03 45.96
C LYS A 197 -15.78 -3.06 44.98
N LYS A 198 -15.47 -2.88 43.70
CA LYS A 198 -16.00 -3.74 42.62
C LYS A 198 -14.98 -4.03 41.54
N PRO A 199 -15.10 -5.17 40.84
CA PRO A 199 -14.31 -5.47 39.65
C PRO A 199 -14.55 -4.45 38.54
N ILE A 200 -13.48 -4.07 37.84
CA ILE A 200 -13.49 -3.10 36.74
C ILE A 200 -12.56 -3.56 35.61
N ASP A 201 -12.66 -2.88 34.48
CA ASP A 201 -11.85 -3.11 33.28
C ASP A 201 -11.68 -1.82 32.47
N ILE A 202 -10.98 -1.90 31.34
CA ILE A 202 -10.77 -0.75 30.46
C ILE A 202 -12.06 -0.10 29.96
N VAL A 203 -13.15 -0.86 29.78
CA VAL A 203 -14.44 -0.29 29.36
C VAL A 203 -15.05 0.56 30.46
N THR A 204 -14.87 0.13 31.71
CA THR A 204 -15.28 0.90 32.89
C THR A 204 -14.67 2.32 32.88
N CYS A 205 -13.44 2.50 32.38
CA CYS A 205 -12.84 3.84 32.24
C CYS A 205 -13.65 4.75 31.32
N TYR A 206 -14.11 4.23 30.18
CA TYR A 206 -14.88 5.03 29.21
C TYR A 206 -16.30 5.31 29.73
N GLU A 207 -16.93 4.35 30.41
CA GLU A 207 -18.21 4.56 31.08
C GLU A 207 -18.11 5.61 32.19
N ALA A 208 -17.04 5.55 33.00
CA ALA A 208 -16.77 6.50 34.07
C ALA A 208 -16.53 7.91 33.51
N GLN A 209 -15.80 8.05 32.40
CA GLN A 209 -15.64 9.33 31.70
C GLN A 209 -17.00 9.89 31.24
N GLY A 210 -17.86 9.05 30.64
CA GLY A 210 -19.21 9.46 30.23
C GLY A 210 -20.03 9.94 31.43
N ALA A 211 -20.07 9.16 32.51
CA ALA A 211 -20.78 9.51 33.73
C ALA A 211 -20.23 10.78 34.40
N TYR A 212 -18.91 11.03 34.32
CA TYR A 212 -18.29 12.24 34.83
C TYR A 212 -18.79 13.48 34.08
N LEU A 213 -18.80 13.43 32.74
CA LEU A 213 -19.26 14.53 31.88
C LEU A 213 -20.74 14.89 32.09
N PHE A 214 -21.59 13.91 32.40
CA PHE A 214 -23.01 14.14 32.69
C PHE A 214 -23.31 14.43 34.18
N GLY A 215 -22.28 14.51 35.03
CA GLY A 215 -22.46 14.74 36.46
C GLY A 215 -23.14 13.59 37.20
N THR A 216 -23.16 12.38 36.61
CA THR A 216 -23.80 11.19 37.18
C THR A 216 -22.81 10.24 37.86
N LEU A 217 -21.49 10.44 37.72
CA LEU A 217 -20.48 9.53 38.31
C LEU A 217 -20.57 9.43 39.83
N GLY A 218 -20.93 10.52 40.52
CA GLY A 218 -21.13 10.50 41.99
C GLY A 218 -22.29 9.60 42.45
N SER A 219 -23.14 9.13 41.53
CA SER A 219 -24.20 8.15 41.83
C SER A 219 -23.71 6.69 41.83
N TRP A 220 -22.45 6.44 41.42
CA TRP A 220 -21.89 5.09 41.39
C TRP A 220 -21.53 4.55 42.77
N THR A 221 -21.59 5.41 43.80
CA THR A 221 -21.38 5.07 45.21
C THR A 221 -22.43 5.76 46.08
N ASP A 222 -22.85 5.07 47.14
CA ASP A 222 -23.69 5.65 48.18
C ASP A 222 -22.88 6.50 49.18
N ASP A 223 -21.55 6.32 49.21
CA ASP A 223 -20.65 7.07 50.07
C ASP A 223 -20.45 8.50 49.56
N LYS A 224 -21.10 9.46 50.23
CA LYS A 224 -21.04 10.89 49.88
C LYS A 224 -19.73 11.58 50.25
N SER A 225 -18.81 10.90 50.96
CA SER A 225 -17.49 11.43 51.24
C SER A 225 -16.54 11.35 50.05
N VAL A 226 -16.86 10.49 49.08
CA VAL A 226 -16.05 10.23 47.88
C VAL A 226 -16.46 11.18 46.75
N THR A 227 -15.48 11.86 46.18
CA THR A 227 -15.65 12.75 45.03
C THR A 227 -15.68 11.97 43.70
N PRO A 228 -16.37 12.46 42.65
CA PRO A 228 -16.30 11.88 41.31
C PRO A 228 -14.86 11.75 40.78
N GLU A 229 -13.98 12.71 41.11
CA GLU A 229 -12.56 12.70 40.73
C GLU A 229 -11.79 11.55 41.40
N GLU A 230 -12.08 11.23 42.67
CA GLU A 230 -11.49 10.09 43.36
C GLU A 230 -11.95 8.76 42.77
N ILE A 231 -13.23 8.66 42.39
CA ILE A 231 -13.75 7.48 41.67
C ILE A 231 -13.01 7.32 40.35
N LEU A 232 -12.93 8.39 39.54
CA LEU A 232 -12.28 8.35 38.23
C LEU A 232 -10.80 7.97 38.35
N SER A 233 -10.05 8.58 39.28
CA SER A 233 -8.64 8.25 39.51
C SER A 233 -8.44 6.81 39.99
N SER A 234 -9.35 6.28 40.83
CA SER A 234 -9.29 4.89 41.28
C SER A 234 -9.57 3.92 40.13
N VAL A 235 -10.52 4.24 39.24
CA VAL A 235 -10.80 3.45 38.04
C VAL A 235 -9.60 3.43 37.09
N GLU A 236 -9.01 4.59 36.79
CA GLU A 236 -7.83 4.72 35.92
C GLU A 236 -6.64 3.87 36.39
N LYS A 237 -6.39 3.85 37.72
CA LYS A 237 -5.27 3.09 38.31
C LYS A 237 -5.56 1.60 38.43
N GLY A 238 -6.83 1.20 38.56
CA GLY A 238 -7.23 -0.18 38.87
C GLY A 238 -7.69 -1.01 37.67
N ALA A 239 -8.05 -0.38 36.54
CA ALA A 239 -8.68 -1.06 35.41
C ALA A 239 -7.78 -2.05 34.65
N VAL A 240 -6.47 -1.77 34.59
CA VAL A 240 -5.48 -2.60 33.87
C VAL A 240 -4.32 -2.89 34.83
N PRO A 241 -4.41 -3.97 35.63
CA PRO A 241 -3.46 -4.21 36.73
C PRO A 241 -2.10 -4.74 36.29
N GLY A 242 -1.94 -5.16 35.03
CA GLY A 242 -0.70 -5.80 34.56
C GLY A 242 -0.70 -6.14 33.07
N PRO A 243 0.20 -7.05 32.64
CA PRO A 243 0.33 -7.43 31.23
C PRO A 243 -0.88 -8.23 30.73
N GLY A 244 -1.15 -8.13 29.44
CA GLY A 244 -2.19 -8.87 28.72
C GLY A 244 -3.18 -7.99 27.97
N ALA A 245 -3.92 -8.59 27.04
CA ALA A 245 -4.93 -7.88 26.27
C ALA A 245 -6.22 -7.63 27.06
N CYS A 246 -7.10 -6.76 26.55
CA CYS A 246 -8.36 -6.40 27.23
C CYS A 246 -9.20 -7.62 27.64
N GLY A 247 -9.64 -7.66 28.92
CA GLY A 247 -10.19 -8.87 29.57
C GLY A 247 -11.49 -9.46 29.01
N GLY A 248 -12.35 -8.62 28.44
CA GLY A 248 -13.65 -9.06 27.89
C GLY A 248 -13.52 -9.80 26.55
N MET A 249 -14.65 -10.25 26.01
CA MET A 249 -14.75 -10.81 24.65
C MET A 249 -14.73 -9.69 23.59
N TYR A 250 -13.70 -8.84 23.67
CA TYR A 250 -13.37 -7.82 22.68
C TYR A 250 -12.60 -8.45 21.52
N THR A 251 -12.10 -7.64 20.60
CA THR A 251 -11.43 -8.11 19.37
C THR A 251 -10.25 -9.02 19.69
N ALA A 252 -9.39 -8.69 20.65
CA ALA A 252 -8.23 -9.52 20.97
C ALA A 252 -8.60 -10.96 21.36
N ASN A 253 -9.45 -11.12 22.37
CA ASN A 253 -9.87 -12.45 22.84
C ASN A 253 -10.79 -13.16 21.83
N SER A 254 -11.58 -12.42 21.05
CA SER A 254 -12.36 -13.00 19.95
C SER A 254 -11.44 -13.63 18.91
N LEU A 255 -10.39 -12.91 18.49
CA LEU A 255 -9.45 -13.40 17.49
C LEU A 255 -8.54 -14.49 18.02
N ALA A 256 -8.13 -14.43 19.29
CA ALA A 256 -7.41 -15.53 19.92
C ALA A 256 -8.24 -16.82 19.90
N THR A 257 -9.54 -16.73 20.24
CA THR A 257 -10.47 -17.87 20.21
C THR A 257 -10.68 -18.39 18.78
N ILE A 258 -10.83 -17.49 17.80
CA ILE A 258 -10.92 -17.84 16.38
C ILE A 258 -9.67 -18.60 15.94
N ILE A 259 -8.47 -18.11 16.25
CA ILE A 259 -7.20 -18.72 15.82
C ILE A 259 -6.98 -20.09 16.44
N GLU A 260 -7.35 -20.27 17.71
CA GLU A 260 -7.32 -21.59 18.35
C GLU A 260 -8.30 -22.56 17.69
N THR A 261 -9.51 -22.09 17.35
CA THR A 261 -10.54 -22.91 16.70
C THR A 261 -10.24 -23.22 15.24
N LEU A 262 -9.57 -22.30 14.53
CA LEU A 262 -9.01 -22.56 13.21
C LEU A 262 -7.96 -23.68 13.27
N GLY A 263 -7.31 -23.86 14.43
CA GLY A 263 -6.28 -24.87 14.64
C GLY A 263 -4.86 -24.35 14.49
N LEU A 264 -4.62 -23.03 14.49
CA LEU A 264 -3.29 -22.42 14.36
C LEU A 264 -2.57 -22.19 15.70
N SER A 265 -3.27 -22.36 16.82
CA SER A 265 -2.72 -22.27 18.17
C SER A 265 -2.85 -23.60 18.91
N VAL A 266 -1.98 -23.82 19.90
CA VAL A 266 -2.11 -24.98 20.78
C VAL A 266 -3.36 -24.83 21.67
N PRO A 267 -4.04 -25.93 22.03
CA PRO A 267 -5.26 -25.86 22.85
C PRO A 267 -5.05 -25.13 24.18
N GLY A 268 -5.95 -24.20 24.51
CA GLY A 268 -5.92 -23.38 25.71
C GLY A 268 -5.13 -22.07 25.60
N SER A 269 -4.44 -21.82 24.48
CA SER A 269 -3.66 -20.60 24.25
C SER A 269 -4.50 -19.33 24.39
N SER A 270 -5.73 -19.36 23.85
CA SER A 270 -6.66 -18.22 23.77
C SER A 270 -7.22 -17.77 25.12
N SER A 271 -7.35 -18.69 26.09
CA SER A 271 -7.92 -18.39 27.40
C SER A 271 -6.88 -18.14 28.49
N THR A 272 -5.62 -18.57 28.30
CA THR A 272 -4.61 -18.47 29.36
C THR A 272 -4.22 -17.02 29.65
N PRO A 273 -4.36 -16.51 30.89
CA PRO A 273 -3.96 -15.15 31.26
C PRO A 273 -2.46 -14.91 31.06
N ALA A 274 -2.10 -13.67 30.67
CA ALA A 274 -0.71 -13.31 30.33
C ALA A 274 0.26 -13.47 31.50
N ALA A 275 -0.17 -13.10 32.72
CA ALA A 275 0.63 -13.23 33.94
C ALA A 275 0.65 -14.65 34.52
N SER A 276 -0.12 -15.60 33.95
CA SER A 276 -0.19 -16.96 34.46
C SER A 276 1.11 -17.73 34.16
N PRO A 277 1.67 -18.48 35.12
CA PRO A 277 2.77 -19.41 34.85
C PRO A 277 2.44 -20.43 33.75
N THR A 278 1.15 -20.73 33.54
CA THR A 278 0.69 -21.60 32.45
C THR A 278 1.03 -21.04 31.07
N LYS A 279 1.07 -19.71 30.90
CA LYS A 279 1.44 -19.08 29.62
C LYS A 279 2.89 -19.36 29.26
N MET A 280 3.80 -19.30 30.22
CA MET A 280 5.22 -19.62 29.99
C MET A 280 5.43 -21.11 29.72
N ARG A 281 4.68 -22.00 30.39
CA ARG A 281 4.69 -23.45 30.12
C ARG A 281 4.14 -23.83 28.73
N GLU A 282 3.39 -22.94 28.10
CA GLU A 282 2.91 -23.15 26.73
C GLU A 282 4.05 -23.24 25.72
N ALA A 283 5.20 -22.61 26.00
CA ALA A 283 6.37 -22.60 25.12
C ALA A 283 6.85 -24.01 24.73
N GLU A 284 6.82 -24.97 25.66
CA GLU A 284 7.19 -26.37 25.37
C GLU A 284 6.23 -27.02 24.36
N LYS A 285 4.92 -26.78 24.53
CA LYS A 285 3.88 -27.27 23.61
C LYS A 285 3.97 -26.62 22.24
N VAL A 286 4.34 -25.35 22.19
CA VAL A 286 4.56 -24.61 20.94
C VAL A 286 5.77 -25.15 20.19
N ALA A 287 6.88 -25.43 20.90
CA ALA A 287 8.07 -26.04 20.33
C ALA A 287 7.78 -27.47 19.80
N GLU A 288 6.96 -28.25 20.51
CA GLU A 288 6.48 -29.55 20.04
C GLU A 288 5.60 -29.39 18.78
N ALA A 289 4.64 -28.45 18.79
CA ALA A 289 3.75 -28.22 17.65
C ALA A 289 4.50 -27.79 16.39
N ILE A 290 5.49 -26.88 16.50
CA ILE A 290 6.27 -26.44 15.34
C ILE A 290 7.13 -27.58 14.78
N GLU A 291 7.71 -28.43 15.66
CA GLU A 291 8.44 -29.63 15.25
C GLU A 291 7.51 -30.59 14.47
N VAL A 292 6.33 -30.87 15.01
CA VAL A 292 5.32 -31.70 14.34
C VAL A 292 4.94 -31.12 12.98
N CYS A 293 4.71 -29.82 12.90
CA CYS A 293 4.35 -29.15 11.65
C CYS A 293 5.47 -29.26 10.61
N MET A 294 6.74 -29.08 10.99
CA MET A 294 7.87 -29.25 10.08
C MET A 294 8.03 -30.69 9.62
N ARG A 295 8.01 -31.66 10.56
CA ARG A 295 8.19 -33.10 10.25
C ARG A 295 7.09 -33.65 9.34
N ARG A 296 5.85 -33.20 9.54
CA ARG A 296 4.68 -33.63 8.74
C ARG A 296 4.34 -32.69 7.60
N ASN A 297 5.14 -31.64 7.39
CA ASN A 297 4.89 -30.58 6.42
C ASN A 297 3.48 -29.97 6.53
N ILE A 298 2.97 -29.84 7.75
CA ILE A 298 1.68 -29.19 8.01
C ILE A 298 1.89 -27.68 7.87
N ARG A 299 1.18 -27.09 6.90
CA ARG A 299 1.27 -25.66 6.57
C ARG A 299 -0.06 -24.97 6.88
N PRO A 300 -0.06 -23.64 7.08
CA PRO A 300 -1.27 -22.88 7.39
C PRO A 300 -2.45 -23.16 6.45
N ARG A 301 -2.24 -23.23 5.12
CA ARG A 301 -3.33 -23.50 4.17
C ARG A 301 -3.89 -24.93 4.23
N THR A 302 -3.17 -25.87 4.86
CA THR A 302 -3.70 -27.21 5.15
C THR A 302 -4.67 -27.20 6.34
N ILE A 303 -4.52 -26.23 7.25
CA ILE A 303 -5.35 -26.05 8.45
C ILE A 303 -6.50 -25.08 8.17
N LEU A 304 -6.24 -24.03 7.39
CA LEU A 304 -7.18 -22.98 7.03
C LEU A 304 -8.05 -23.44 5.84
N THR A 305 -9.11 -24.18 6.15
CA THR A 305 -10.09 -24.67 5.17
C THR A 305 -11.43 -23.98 5.38
N LYS A 306 -12.38 -24.17 4.44
CA LYS A 306 -13.73 -23.63 4.60
C LYS A 306 -14.36 -24.11 5.92
N GLU A 307 -14.18 -25.37 6.25
CA GLU A 307 -14.71 -26.00 7.46
C GLU A 307 -14.10 -25.41 8.73
N SER A 308 -12.78 -25.16 8.76
CA SER A 308 -12.17 -24.55 9.95
C SER A 308 -12.59 -23.09 10.11
N PHE A 309 -12.79 -22.35 9.02
CA PHE A 309 -13.41 -21.02 9.09
C PHE A 309 -14.87 -21.08 9.57
N GLU A 310 -15.68 -22.04 9.14
CA GLU A 310 -17.04 -22.22 9.65
C GLU A 310 -17.05 -22.53 11.15
N ASN A 311 -16.14 -23.37 11.64
CA ASN A 311 -15.94 -23.60 13.08
C ASN A 311 -15.62 -22.30 13.83
N ALA A 312 -14.73 -21.47 13.26
CA ALA A 312 -14.39 -20.17 13.83
C ALA A 312 -15.58 -19.21 13.87
N LEU A 313 -16.47 -19.23 12.86
CA LEU A 313 -17.71 -18.46 12.88
C LEU A 313 -18.64 -18.95 14.00
N VAL A 314 -18.81 -20.28 14.14
CA VAL A 314 -19.68 -20.88 15.17
C VAL A 314 -19.22 -20.44 16.56
N ILE A 315 -17.94 -20.58 16.89
CA ILE A 315 -17.48 -20.21 18.23
C ILE A 315 -17.58 -18.70 18.49
N THR A 316 -17.40 -17.88 17.45
CA THR A 316 -17.59 -16.42 17.53
C THR A 316 -19.03 -16.07 17.92
N MET A 317 -20.02 -16.72 17.31
CA MET A 317 -21.43 -16.52 17.63
C MET A 317 -21.78 -17.04 19.02
N ALA A 318 -21.28 -18.23 19.38
CA ALA A 318 -21.52 -18.86 20.67
C ALA A 318 -21.01 -18.00 21.84
N LEU A 319 -19.84 -17.38 21.67
CA LEU A 319 -19.18 -16.62 22.73
C LEU A 319 -19.47 -15.12 22.75
N GLY A 320 -20.24 -14.57 21.80
CA GLY A 320 -20.53 -13.13 21.81
C GLY A 320 -19.43 -12.24 21.21
N GLY A 321 -18.64 -12.78 20.28
CA GLY A 321 -17.45 -12.15 19.70
C GLY A 321 -17.64 -10.75 19.07
N SER A 322 -16.54 -10.04 18.89
CA SER A 322 -16.51 -8.68 18.33
C SER A 322 -17.05 -8.61 16.88
N THR A 323 -17.67 -7.48 16.50
CA THR A 323 -18.02 -7.18 15.10
C THR A 323 -16.77 -7.11 14.21
N ASN A 324 -15.63 -6.67 14.77
CA ASN A 324 -14.33 -6.66 14.07
C ASN A 324 -13.92 -8.07 13.61
N SER A 325 -14.38 -9.13 14.27
CA SER A 325 -14.12 -10.51 13.85
C SER A 325 -14.61 -10.79 12.42
N VAL A 326 -15.65 -10.10 11.94
CA VAL A 326 -16.11 -10.23 10.55
C VAL A 326 -15.03 -9.76 9.57
N LEU A 327 -14.51 -8.54 9.77
CA LEU A 327 -13.47 -7.96 8.91
C LEU A 327 -12.19 -8.80 8.92
N HIS A 328 -11.78 -9.25 10.10
CA HIS A 328 -10.55 -9.99 10.27
C HIS A 328 -10.65 -11.41 9.72
N THR A 329 -11.75 -12.11 9.95
CA THR A 329 -11.92 -13.48 9.45
C THR A 329 -12.01 -13.51 7.93
N LEU A 330 -12.69 -12.53 7.31
CA LEU A 330 -12.68 -12.36 5.85
C LEU A 330 -11.27 -12.09 5.31
N ALA A 331 -10.49 -11.24 5.97
CA ALA A 331 -9.11 -10.96 5.57
C ALA A 331 -8.19 -12.17 5.71
N MET A 332 -8.32 -12.94 6.80
CA MET A 332 -7.57 -14.17 7.03
C MET A 332 -7.94 -15.25 5.99
N ALA A 333 -9.24 -15.43 5.70
CA ALA A 333 -9.71 -16.38 4.68
C ALA A 333 -9.17 -16.02 3.29
N ARG A 334 -9.18 -14.73 2.93
CA ARG A 334 -8.60 -14.25 1.67
C ARG A 334 -7.10 -14.47 1.58
N ALA A 335 -6.33 -14.22 2.65
CA ALA A 335 -4.90 -14.51 2.69
C ALA A 335 -4.58 -16.01 2.56
N ALA A 336 -5.50 -16.86 3.00
CA ALA A 336 -5.43 -18.32 2.88
C ALA A 336 -6.04 -18.86 1.58
N GLU A 337 -6.56 -17.99 0.69
CA GLU A 337 -7.25 -18.37 -0.55
C GLU A 337 -8.50 -19.24 -0.33
N VAL A 338 -9.20 -19.03 0.79
CA VAL A 338 -10.46 -19.70 1.12
C VAL A 338 -11.66 -18.79 0.79
N PRO A 339 -12.67 -19.28 0.04
CA PRO A 339 -13.87 -18.50 -0.25
C PRO A 339 -14.74 -18.37 1.01
N LEU A 340 -14.75 -17.17 1.60
CA LEU A 340 -15.61 -16.81 2.73
C LEU A 340 -16.26 -15.46 2.45
N GLU A 341 -17.59 -15.42 2.56
CA GLU A 341 -18.39 -14.24 2.23
C GLU A 341 -19.24 -13.80 3.43
N LEU A 342 -19.83 -12.59 3.37
CA LEU A 342 -20.69 -12.08 4.44
C LEU A 342 -21.92 -12.99 4.69
N GLU A 343 -22.45 -13.61 3.65
CA GLU A 343 -23.57 -14.55 3.72
C GLU A 343 -23.27 -15.76 4.64
N ASP A 344 -22.01 -16.19 4.72
CA ASP A 344 -21.62 -17.29 5.60
C ASP A 344 -21.82 -16.92 7.07
N PHE A 345 -21.50 -15.68 7.46
CA PHE A 345 -21.75 -15.17 8.81
C PHE A 345 -23.23 -15.19 9.14
N GLN A 346 -24.07 -14.75 8.20
CA GLN A 346 -25.52 -14.73 8.41
C GLN A 346 -26.10 -16.15 8.52
N ARG A 347 -25.64 -17.08 7.68
CA ARG A 347 -26.03 -18.49 7.72
C ARG A 347 -25.64 -19.15 9.04
N VAL A 348 -24.40 -18.95 9.50
CA VAL A 348 -23.92 -19.51 10.77
C VAL A 348 -24.63 -18.87 11.95
N SER A 349 -24.76 -17.53 11.97
CA SER A 349 -25.47 -16.80 13.03
C SER A 349 -26.90 -17.31 13.25
N ARG A 350 -27.64 -17.63 12.18
CA ARG A 350 -29.01 -18.18 12.29
C ARG A 350 -29.08 -19.56 12.96
N LYS A 351 -28.00 -20.35 12.91
CA LYS A 351 -27.97 -21.74 13.42
C LYS A 351 -27.26 -21.87 14.76
N THR A 352 -26.46 -20.88 15.15
CA THR A 352 -25.64 -20.96 16.36
C THR A 352 -26.24 -20.11 17.48
N PRO A 353 -26.59 -20.72 18.63
CA PRO A 353 -27.08 -19.97 19.77
C PRO A 353 -25.96 -19.17 20.44
N PHE A 354 -26.28 -17.96 20.92
CA PHE A 354 -25.39 -17.18 21.77
C PHE A 354 -25.53 -17.64 23.22
N ILE A 355 -24.45 -18.19 23.79
CA ILE A 355 -24.49 -18.89 25.10
C ILE A 355 -23.59 -18.26 26.17
N ALA A 356 -22.64 -17.40 25.82
CA ALA A 356 -21.71 -16.85 26.79
C ALA A 356 -22.24 -15.61 27.52
N ASN A 357 -22.04 -15.59 28.83
CA ASN A 357 -22.26 -14.45 29.72
C ASN A 357 -20.97 -13.66 29.93
N LEU A 358 -20.27 -13.35 28.84
CA LEU A 358 -19.00 -12.62 28.84
C LEU A 358 -19.21 -11.16 28.46
N LYS A 359 -18.47 -10.25 29.11
CA LYS A 359 -18.41 -8.85 28.74
C LYS A 359 -18.02 -8.72 27.26
N PRO A 360 -18.57 -7.74 26.53
CA PRO A 360 -19.43 -6.66 27.02
C PRO A 360 -20.92 -6.99 27.09
N SER A 361 -21.36 -8.17 26.63
CA SER A 361 -22.78 -8.54 26.61
C SER A 361 -23.28 -9.15 27.93
N GLY A 362 -22.37 -9.70 28.71
CA GLY A 362 -22.59 -10.34 30.00
C GLY A 362 -21.68 -9.79 31.10
N LYS A 363 -21.50 -10.60 32.16
CA LYS A 363 -20.85 -10.19 33.41
C LYS A 363 -19.35 -10.53 33.48
N TYR A 364 -18.97 -11.68 32.95
CA TYR A 364 -17.66 -12.31 33.19
C TYR A 364 -16.59 -11.91 32.16
N VAL A 365 -15.32 -12.14 32.46
CA VAL A 365 -14.17 -11.94 31.56
C VAL A 365 -13.54 -13.27 31.16
N ILE A 366 -12.55 -13.25 30.26
CA ILE A 366 -11.90 -14.49 29.77
C ILE A 366 -11.12 -15.23 30.86
N GLU A 367 -10.58 -14.51 31.84
CA GLU A 367 -9.95 -15.12 33.01
C GLU A 367 -10.93 -16.02 33.78
N ASP A 368 -12.20 -15.62 33.93
CA ASP A 368 -13.22 -16.46 34.56
C ASP A 368 -13.47 -17.73 33.74
N LEU A 369 -13.50 -17.62 32.41
CA LEU A 369 -13.65 -18.77 31.52
C LEU A 369 -12.47 -19.73 31.63
N PHE A 370 -11.24 -19.21 31.75
CA PHE A 370 -10.03 -20.02 31.96
C PHE A 370 -10.15 -20.90 33.20
N HIS A 371 -10.66 -20.35 34.31
CA HIS A 371 -10.82 -21.09 35.57
C HIS A 371 -11.81 -22.26 35.50
N ILE A 372 -12.77 -22.24 34.56
CA ILE A 372 -13.76 -23.31 34.40
C ILE A 372 -13.48 -24.24 33.21
N GLY A 373 -12.29 -24.16 32.61
CA GLY A 373 -11.85 -25.06 31.54
C GLY A 373 -11.51 -24.40 30.20
N GLY A 374 -11.68 -23.08 30.09
CA GLY A 374 -11.24 -22.31 28.94
C GLY A 374 -12.01 -22.56 27.64
N VAL A 375 -11.49 -22.01 26.55
CA VAL A 375 -12.05 -22.20 25.20
C VAL A 375 -12.11 -23.68 24.76
N PRO A 376 -11.12 -24.56 25.05
CA PRO A 376 -11.21 -25.97 24.70
C PRO A 376 -12.46 -26.68 25.24
N SER A 377 -12.88 -26.36 26.46
CA SER A 377 -14.07 -26.95 27.08
C SER A 377 -15.36 -26.49 26.40
N VAL A 378 -15.38 -25.25 25.89
CA VAL A 378 -16.49 -24.73 25.06
C VAL A 378 -16.49 -25.40 23.69
N THR A 379 -15.34 -25.53 23.06
CA THR A 379 -15.21 -26.25 21.77
C THR A 379 -15.68 -27.69 21.90
N LYS A 380 -15.32 -28.39 22.99
CA LYS A 380 -15.81 -29.73 23.32
C LYS A 380 -17.33 -29.80 23.41
N LEU A 381 -17.96 -28.83 24.11
CA LEU A 381 -19.42 -28.72 24.19
C LEU A 381 -20.06 -28.53 22.80
N LEU A 382 -19.51 -27.65 21.98
CA LEU A 382 -20.05 -27.34 20.65
C LEU A 382 -19.86 -28.49 19.65
N ILE A 383 -18.77 -29.25 19.75
CA ILE A 383 -18.55 -30.49 19.00
C ILE A 383 -19.59 -31.55 19.42
N ALA A 384 -19.80 -31.73 20.72
CA ALA A 384 -20.81 -32.67 21.23
C ALA A 384 -22.23 -32.27 20.82
N GLY A 385 -22.51 -30.97 20.73
CA GLY A 385 -23.76 -30.41 20.21
C GLY A 385 -23.91 -30.45 18.69
N GLY A 386 -22.92 -30.96 17.94
CA GLY A 386 -22.97 -31.05 16.48
C GLY A 386 -22.89 -29.69 15.77
N LEU A 387 -22.44 -28.64 16.45
CA LEU A 387 -22.31 -27.29 15.90
C LEU A 387 -20.92 -27.02 15.31
N ILE A 388 -19.87 -27.62 15.88
CA ILE A 388 -18.50 -27.55 15.37
C ILE A 388 -18.12 -28.89 14.74
N ASN A 389 -17.53 -28.85 13.54
CA ASN A 389 -16.90 -30.00 12.93
C ASN A 389 -15.55 -30.28 13.62
N GLY A 390 -15.50 -31.35 14.42
CA GLY A 390 -14.30 -31.72 15.17
C GLY A 390 -13.16 -32.30 14.34
N ASP A 391 -13.36 -32.59 13.05
CA ASP A 391 -12.43 -33.39 12.26
C ASP A 391 -11.38 -32.54 11.52
N THR A 392 -11.39 -31.21 11.73
CA THR A 392 -10.41 -30.28 11.15
C THR A 392 -9.02 -30.45 11.75
N LEU A 393 -7.98 -30.49 10.91
CA LEU A 393 -6.58 -30.60 11.33
C LEU A 393 -6.12 -29.34 12.09
N THR A 394 -5.16 -29.51 13.00
CA THR A 394 -4.54 -28.42 13.77
C THR A 394 -3.01 -28.50 13.76
N VAL A 395 -2.34 -27.49 14.29
CA VAL A 395 -0.87 -27.43 14.46
C VAL A 395 -0.30 -28.54 15.34
N THR A 396 -1.11 -29.21 16.16
CA THR A 396 -0.66 -30.38 16.93
C THR A 396 -0.54 -31.64 16.07
N GLY A 397 -0.95 -31.57 14.81
CA GLY A 397 -1.07 -32.73 13.92
C GLY A 397 -2.28 -33.62 14.20
N LYS A 398 -3.09 -33.27 15.20
CA LYS A 398 -4.34 -33.95 15.54
C LYS A 398 -5.54 -33.14 15.05
N THR A 399 -6.69 -33.79 14.98
CA THR A 399 -7.98 -33.14 14.77
C THR A 399 -8.37 -32.26 15.96
N LEU A 400 -9.25 -31.30 15.73
CA LEU A 400 -9.80 -30.44 16.79
C LEU A 400 -10.47 -31.25 17.91
N ARG A 401 -11.17 -32.34 17.54
CA ARG A 401 -11.83 -33.28 18.46
C ARG A 401 -10.83 -33.97 19.38
N GLU A 402 -9.79 -34.57 18.83
CA GLU A 402 -8.74 -35.26 19.60
C GLU A 402 -8.02 -34.30 20.56
N ASN A 403 -7.83 -33.05 20.15
CA ASN A 403 -7.18 -32.03 20.99
C ASN A 403 -8.00 -31.65 22.23
N VAL A 404 -9.34 -31.65 22.13
CA VAL A 404 -10.22 -31.26 23.23
C VAL A 404 -10.76 -32.45 24.03
N GLU A 405 -10.52 -33.68 23.58
CA GLU A 405 -11.05 -34.89 24.23
C GLU A 405 -10.65 -35.00 25.71
N SER A 406 -9.37 -34.74 26.02
CA SER A 406 -8.83 -34.81 27.38
C SER A 406 -9.14 -33.59 28.25
N TRP A 407 -9.71 -32.53 27.67
CA TRP A 407 -10.10 -31.35 28.44
C TRP A 407 -11.35 -31.62 29.28
N PRO A 408 -11.46 -31.02 30.48
CA PRO A 408 -12.62 -31.20 31.33
C PRO A 408 -13.89 -30.71 30.62
N SER A 409 -15.03 -31.33 30.93
CA SER A 409 -16.31 -30.70 30.62
C SER A 409 -16.51 -29.48 31.52
N LEU A 410 -17.25 -28.49 31.04
CA LEU A 410 -17.62 -27.32 31.84
C LEU A 410 -18.32 -27.78 33.14
N PRO A 411 -17.95 -27.23 34.31
CA PRO A 411 -18.58 -27.59 35.58
C PRO A 411 -20.10 -27.46 35.52
N PRO A 412 -20.86 -28.34 36.19
CA PRO A 412 -22.30 -28.15 36.31
C PRO A 412 -22.59 -26.87 37.11
N GLN A 413 -23.70 -26.19 36.80
CA GLN A 413 -24.21 -24.99 37.50
C GLN A 413 -23.41 -23.68 37.34
N GLN A 414 -22.27 -23.66 36.65
CA GLN A 414 -21.64 -22.39 36.26
C GLN A 414 -22.57 -21.57 35.34
N ASP A 415 -22.50 -20.24 35.45
CA ASP A 415 -23.37 -19.29 34.74
C ASP A 415 -22.61 -18.44 33.70
N ILE A 416 -21.37 -18.82 33.37
CA ILE A 416 -20.50 -18.20 32.36
C ILE A 416 -20.89 -18.66 30.96
N ILE A 417 -21.07 -19.96 30.74
CA ILE A 417 -21.46 -20.58 29.47
C ILE A 417 -22.79 -21.29 29.68
N ARG A 418 -23.87 -20.74 29.14
CA ARG A 418 -25.19 -21.33 29.27
C ARG A 418 -25.31 -22.64 28.47
N PRO A 419 -26.16 -23.58 28.93
CA PRO A 419 -26.44 -24.79 28.16
C PRO A 419 -27.14 -24.46 26.84
N LEU A 420 -26.93 -25.28 25.81
CA LEU A 420 -27.53 -25.09 24.47
C LEU A 420 -29.07 -25.08 24.51
N SER A 421 -29.68 -25.72 25.52
CA SER A 421 -31.13 -25.73 25.74
C SER A 421 -31.69 -24.44 26.36
N ASN A 422 -30.85 -23.60 26.96
CA ASN A 422 -31.25 -22.32 27.55
C ASN A 422 -30.22 -21.22 27.19
N PRO A 423 -30.07 -20.87 25.90
CA PRO A 423 -29.09 -19.89 25.47
C PRO A 423 -29.48 -18.46 25.91
N VAL A 424 -28.55 -17.52 25.83
CA VAL A 424 -28.87 -16.09 26.00
C VAL A 424 -29.76 -15.61 24.85
N LYS A 425 -29.47 -16.06 23.63
CA LYS A 425 -30.27 -15.83 22.42
C LYS A 425 -30.22 -17.08 21.53
N ALA A 426 -31.37 -17.45 20.95
CA ALA A 426 -31.48 -18.66 20.12
C ALA A 426 -30.64 -18.60 18.84
N ALA A 427 -30.36 -17.40 18.34
CA ALA A 427 -29.45 -17.13 17.23
C ALA A 427 -28.27 -16.26 17.70
N GLY A 428 -27.25 -16.16 16.86
CA GLY A 428 -26.07 -15.32 17.09
C GLY A 428 -26.42 -13.85 17.27
N HIS A 429 -25.52 -13.12 17.92
CA HIS A 429 -25.63 -11.68 18.13
C HIS A 429 -25.17 -10.87 16.91
N LEU A 430 -24.28 -11.40 16.06
CA LEU A 430 -23.86 -10.71 14.83
C LEU A 430 -24.88 -10.92 13.72
N ILE A 431 -25.30 -9.83 13.10
CA ILE A 431 -26.25 -9.84 11.99
C ILE A 431 -25.65 -9.03 10.83
N VAL A 432 -25.74 -9.58 9.63
CA VAL A 432 -25.41 -8.89 8.39
C VAL A 432 -26.66 -8.21 7.88
N LEU A 433 -26.63 -6.89 7.74
CA LEU A 433 -27.74 -6.09 7.25
C LEU A 433 -27.51 -5.70 5.79
N ARG A 434 -28.57 -5.72 4.96
CA ARG A 434 -28.57 -5.20 3.58
C ARG A 434 -29.71 -4.22 3.34
N GLY A 435 -29.64 -3.43 2.28
CA GLY A 435 -30.74 -2.54 1.89
C GLY A 435 -30.22 -1.35 1.11
N ASN A 436 -31.10 -0.40 0.78
CA ASN A 436 -30.71 0.78 -0.02
C ASN A 436 -29.65 1.64 0.69
N LEU A 437 -29.54 1.59 2.03
CA LEU A 437 -28.51 2.32 2.77
C LEU A 437 -27.15 1.59 2.80
N ALA A 438 -27.15 0.26 2.72
CA ALA A 438 -25.95 -0.59 2.76
C ALA A 438 -26.02 -1.72 1.72
N PRO A 439 -25.93 -1.41 0.42
CA PRO A 439 -26.09 -2.41 -0.63
C PRO A 439 -24.97 -3.45 -0.64
N GLY A 440 -23.74 -3.05 -0.28
CA GLY A 440 -22.60 -3.96 -0.09
C GLY A 440 -22.68 -4.77 1.21
N GLY A 441 -23.54 -4.37 2.14
CA GLY A 441 -23.74 -4.98 3.44
C GLY A 441 -23.27 -4.09 4.59
N ALA A 442 -23.72 -4.41 5.80
CA ALA A 442 -23.29 -3.81 7.06
C ALA A 442 -23.31 -4.86 8.16
N VAL A 443 -22.60 -4.62 9.26
CA VAL A 443 -22.54 -5.55 10.39
C VAL A 443 -23.10 -4.88 11.63
N ALA A 444 -24.07 -5.54 12.26
CA ALA A 444 -24.66 -5.10 13.52
C ALA A 444 -24.44 -6.13 14.62
N LYS A 445 -24.30 -5.66 15.86
CA LYS A 445 -24.35 -6.49 17.05
C LYS A 445 -25.70 -6.28 17.72
N ILE A 446 -26.60 -7.25 17.58
CA ILE A 446 -27.97 -7.20 18.12
C ILE A 446 -28.17 -8.32 19.13
N THR A 447 -28.20 -7.98 20.41
CA THR A 447 -28.34 -8.93 21.52
C THR A 447 -29.79 -9.34 21.77
N GLY A 448 -30.75 -8.55 21.26
CA GLY A 448 -32.18 -8.77 21.40
C GLY A 448 -32.80 -8.08 22.63
N LYS A 449 -31.99 -7.57 23.56
CA LYS A 449 -32.47 -6.79 24.72
C LYS A 449 -33.01 -5.42 24.29
N GLU A 450 -32.50 -4.90 23.18
CA GLU A 450 -32.84 -3.64 22.55
C GLU A 450 -34.10 -3.70 21.66
N GLY A 451 -34.65 -4.90 21.43
CA GLY A 451 -35.68 -5.16 20.42
C GLY A 451 -35.09 -5.65 19.09
N LEU A 452 -35.95 -5.90 18.11
CA LEU A 452 -35.54 -6.43 16.79
C LEU A 452 -35.68 -5.39 15.66
N ARG A 453 -36.34 -4.27 15.91
CA ARG A 453 -36.57 -3.20 14.92
C ARG A 453 -36.41 -1.83 15.55
N PHE A 454 -35.74 -0.92 14.85
CA PHE A 454 -35.58 0.48 15.22
C PHE A 454 -35.89 1.38 14.02
N GLN A 455 -36.68 2.42 14.24
CA GLN A 455 -36.97 3.44 13.24
C GLN A 455 -36.88 4.82 13.87
N GLY A 456 -36.20 5.75 13.20
CA GLY A 456 -36.01 7.12 13.71
C GLY A 456 -35.50 8.09 12.64
N GLU A 457 -35.54 9.38 12.97
CA GLU A 457 -35.00 10.46 12.13
C GLU A 457 -33.47 10.44 12.15
N ALA A 458 -32.85 10.59 10.99
CA ALA A 458 -31.42 10.70 10.84
C ALA A 458 -30.91 12.02 11.44
N ARG A 459 -29.81 11.95 12.17
CA ARG A 459 -28.98 13.10 12.51
C ARG A 459 -27.54 12.82 12.12
N VAL A 460 -27.00 13.63 11.21
CA VAL A 460 -25.82 13.29 10.40
C VAL A 460 -24.60 14.07 10.85
N PHE A 461 -23.49 13.35 10.98
CA PHE A 461 -22.18 13.85 11.37
C PHE A 461 -21.14 13.35 10.37
N ASN A 462 -20.18 14.20 10.01
CA ASN A 462 -19.10 13.84 9.09
C ASN A 462 -17.83 13.39 9.80
N LYS A 463 -17.83 13.40 11.15
CA LYS A 463 -16.72 12.94 11.99
C LYS A 463 -17.21 12.57 13.40
N GLU A 464 -16.59 11.59 14.06
CA GLU A 464 -16.96 11.20 15.44
C GLU A 464 -16.88 12.39 16.41
N SER A 465 -15.89 13.27 16.24
CA SER A 465 -15.70 14.44 17.11
C SER A 465 -16.89 15.42 17.07
N GLU A 466 -17.61 15.50 15.95
CA GLU A 466 -18.82 16.33 15.83
C GLU A 466 -19.96 15.74 16.66
N LEU A 467 -20.15 14.42 16.58
CA LEU A 467 -21.14 13.71 17.40
C LEU A 467 -20.81 13.84 18.90
N VAL A 468 -19.56 13.61 19.29
CA VAL A 468 -19.13 13.72 20.70
C VAL A 468 -19.36 15.14 21.23
N LYS A 469 -19.14 16.17 20.41
CA LYS A 469 -19.42 17.56 20.79
C LYS A 469 -20.91 17.79 21.08
N GLU A 470 -21.80 17.30 20.22
CA GLU A 470 -23.25 17.43 20.42
C GLU A 470 -23.77 16.59 21.60
N LEU A 471 -23.20 15.40 21.81
CA LEU A 471 -23.50 14.56 22.97
C LEU A 471 -23.13 15.26 24.27
N ASN A 472 -21.92 15.83 24.35
CA ASN A 472 -21.44 16.55 25.52
C ASN A 472 -22.24 17.84 25.79
N ALA A 473 -22.76 18.48 24.74
CA ALA A 473 -23.64 19.64 24.88
C ALA A 473 -25.07 19.27 25.32
N GLY A 474 -25.43 17.98 25.34
CA GLY A 474 -26.78 17.53 25.67
C GLY A 474 -27.81 17.83 24.58
N ASN A 475 -27.37 18.05 23.34
CA ASN A 475 -28.21 18.50 22.22
C ASN A 475 -28.94 17.37 21.48
N ILE A 476 -28.74 16.11 21.89
CA ILE A 476 -29.41 14.96 21.27
C ILE A 476 -30.85 14.85 21.84
N PRO A 477 -31.89 14.90 20.98
CA PRO A 477 -33.28 14.80 21.41
C PRO A 477 -33.57 13.51 22.18
N ARG A 478 -34.42 13.61 23.20
CA ARG A 478 -34.84 12.50 24.07
C ARG A 478 -36.31 12.11 23.88
N ASP A 479 -37.08 12.96 23.24
CA ASP A 479 -38.53 12.88 23.05
C ASP A 479 -38.96 12.04 21.83
N ARG A 480 -38.00 11.69 20.95
CA ARG A 480 -38.24 10.88 19.75
C ARG A 480 -37.07 9.97 19.41
N ASN A 481 -37.30 8.98 18.55
CA ASN A 481 -36.24 8.07 18.10
C ASN A 481 -35.32 8.74 17.08
N ILE A 482 -34.01 8.67 17.31
CA ILE A 482 -33.00 9.29 16.45
C ILE A 482 -32.00 8.23 15.97
N VAL A 483 -31.64 8.27 14.68
CA VAL A 483 -30.54 7.50 14.12
C VAL A 483 -29.34 8.43 13.92
N LEU A 484 -28.34 8.29 14.76
CA LEU A 484 -27.10 9.04 14.71
C LEU A 484 -26.21 8.43 13.61
N VAL A 485 -25.98 9.18 12.54
CA VAL A 485 -25.21 8.74 11.37
C VAL A 485 -23.83 9.39 11.42
N VAL A 486 -22.77 8.60 11.60
CA VAL A 486 -21.38 9.09 11.53
C VAL A 486 -20.76 8.56 10.24
N ARG A 487 -20.52 9.44 9.28
CA ARG A 487 -19.99 9.07 7.95
C ARG A 487 -18.60 9.63 7.70
N TYR A 488 -17.93 9.15 6.65
CA TYR A 488 -16.53 9.45 6.33
C TYR A 488 -15.55 8.93 7.38
N GLU A 489 -15.90 7.84 8.07
CA GLU A 489 -15.03 7.16 9.03
C GLU A 489 -14.67 5.75 8.52
N GLY A 490 -14.95 5.47 7.25
CA GLY A 490 -14.56 4.25 6.55
C GLY A 490 -13.05 4.13 6.27
N PRO A 491 -12.62 3.07 5.57
CA PRO A 491 -11.21 2.84 5.25
C PRO A 491 -10.51 3.99 4.54
N LYS A 492 -11.18 4.68 3.62
CA LYS A 492 -10.64 5.85 2.92
C LYS A 492 -11.08 7.16 3.55
N GLY A 493 -12.31 7.22 4.05
CA GLY A 493 -12.88 8.44 4.64
C GLY A 493 -12.15 8.89 5.89
N GLY A 494 -11.92 7.94 6.81
CA GLY A 494 -11.28 8.19 8.11
C GLY A 494 -9.98 8.97 7.95
N PRO A 495 -8.93 8.41 7.31
CA PRO A 495 -8.74 7.05 6.79
C PRO A 495 -8.42 6.02 7.89
N GLY A 496 -8.31 4.75 7.50
CA GLY A 496 -7.92 3.66 8.41
C GLY A 496 -9.08 3.05 9.19
N MET A 497 -10.32 3.42 8.85
CA MET A 497 -11.54 2.89 9.47
C MET A 497 -11.47 2.90 11.01
N PRO A 498 -11.32 4.09 11.65
CA PRO A 498 -11.12 4.18 13.09
C PRO A 498 -12.29 3.55 13.87
N GLU A 499 -11.96 2.97 15.02
CA GLU A 499 -12.94 2.41 15.95
C GLU A 499 -13.48 3.51 16.86
N GLN A 500 -14.78 3.74 16.81
CA GLN A 500 -15.50 4.74 17.59
C GLN A 500 -15.99 4.09 18.88
N LEU A 501 -15.52 4.59 20.03
CA LEU A 501 -15.92 4.13 21.36
C LEU A 501 -16.38 5.27 22.26
N ARG A 502 -15.86 6.49 22.05
CA ARG A 502 -16.24 7.63 22.90
C ARG A 502 -17.72 7.92 22.75
N ALA A 503 -18.20 8.00 21.51
CA ALA A 503 -19.62 8.25 21.25
C ALA A 503 -20.52 7.20 21.91
N SER A 504 -20.17 5.92 21.81
CA SER A 504 -21.01 4.84 22.33
C SER A 504 -20.92 4.68 23.85
N ALA A 505 -19.75 4.91 24.46
CA ALA A 505 -19.60 4.95 25.92
C ALA A 505 -20.31 6.16 26.54
N THR A 506 -20.23 7.34 25.91
CA THR A 506 -20.95 8.54 26.32
C THR A 506 -22.47 8.31 26.30
N LEU A 507 -23.00 7.61 25.29
CA LEU A 507 -24.42 7.26 25.22
C LEU A 507 -24.88 6.34 26.37
N ILE A 508 -24.04 5.38 26.77
CA ILE A 508 -24.30 4.52 27.93
C ILE A 508 -24.30 5.35 29.21
N GLY A 509 -23.26 6.20 29.42
CA GLY A 509 -23.18 7.08 30.58
C GLY A 509 -24.36 8.08 30.66
N ALA A 510 -24.91 8.49 29.52
CA ALA A 510 -26.09 9.34 29.40
C ALA A 510 -27.43 8.60 29.56
N ASN A 511 -27.42 7.25 29.60
CA ASN A 511 -28.60 6.38 29.62
C ASN A 511 -29.61 6.67 28.48
N LEU A 512 -29.11 6.96 27.28
CA LEU A 512 -29.94 7.24 26.10
C LEU A 512 -30.36 5.94 25.42
N LYS A 513 -31.67 5.62 25.43
CA LYS A 513 -32.24 4.41 24.84
C LYS A 513 -33.02 4.64 23.54
N ASN A 514 -33.31 5.90 23.22
CA ASN A 514 -34.07 6.33 22.04
C ASN A 514 -33.16 6.58 20.82
N VAL A 515 -31.96 6.00 20.79
CA VAL A 515 -30.96 6.26 19.75
C VAL A 515 -30.42 4.98 19.13
N ALA A 516 -30.16 5.03 17.83
CA ALA A 516 -29.34 4.05 17.12
C ALA A 516 -28.09 4.74 16.56
N LEU A 517 -27.00 4.00 16.41
CA LEU A 517 -25.73 4.47 15.85
C LEU A 517 -25.44 3.72 14.55
N ILE A 518 -25.16 4.45 13.48
CA ILE A 518 -24.74 3.86 12.22
C ILE A 518 -23.49 4.55 11.66
N THR A 519 -22.57 3.77 11.09
CA THR A 519 -21.34 4.31 10.50
C THR A 519 -20.78 3.47 9.36
N ASP A 520 -20.03 4.11 8.45
CA ASP A 520 -19.14 3.45 7.50
C ASP A 520 -17.78 3.04 8.12
N GLY A 521 -17.50 3.52 9.35
CA GLY A 521 -16.38 3.08 10.19
C GLY A 521 -16.68 1.84 11.03
N ARG A 522 -16.06 1.75 12.22
CA ARG A 522 -16.25 0.64 13.18
C ARG A 522 -16.72 1.19 14.52
N TYR A 523 -17.62 0.47 15.18
CA TYR A 523 -17.95 0.72 16.58
C TYR A 523 -17.31 -0.34 17.46
N SER A 524 -16.83 0.08 18.62
CA SER A 524 -16.31 -0.86 19.61
C SER A 524 -17.43 -1.71 20.18
N GLY A 525 -17.14 -2.99 20.41
CA GLY A 525 -18.12 -3.97 20.87
C GLY A 525 -18.69 -3.69 22.27
N ALA A 526 -18.15 -2.72 23.00
CA ALA A 526 -18.47 -2.35 24.38
C ALA A 526 -19.81 -1.61 24.58
N SER A 527 -20.77 -1.78 23.68
CA SER A 527 -21.91 -0.87 23.57
C SER A 527 -23.26 -1.60 23.53
N HIS A 528 -24.32 -0.93 24.01
CA HIS A 528 -25.68 -1.45 24.07
C HIS A 528 -26.58 -0.68 23.09
N GLY A 529 -27.49 -1.39 22.40
CA GLY A 529 -28.45 -0.80 21.46
C GLY A 529 -28.21 -1.17 20.00
N PHE A 530 -28.93 -0.52 19.09
CA PHE A 530 -28.80 -0.73 17.64
C PHE A 530 -27.54 -0.02 17.12
N ILE A 531 -26.46 -0.79 16.98
CA ILE A 531 -25.16 -0.29 16.56
C ILE A 531 -24.75 -1.02 15.29
N VAL A 532 -24.66 -0.26 14.21
CA VAL A 532 -24.36 -0.77 12.87
C VAL A 532 -23.06 -0.14 12.40
N GLY A 533 -22.05 -0.97 12.15
CA GLY A 533 -20.80 -0.55 11.54
C GLY A 533 -20.62 -1.16 10.16
N HIS A 534 -19.51 -0.81 9.52
CA HIS A 534 -19.07 -1.42 8.27
C HIS A 534 -20.08 -1.23 7.13
N ILE A 535 -20.78 -0.09 7.07
CA ILE A 535 -21.70 0.18 5.96
C ILE A 535 -20.89 0.29 4.66
N VAL A 536 -21.22 -0.59 3.70
CA VAL A 536 -20.58 -0.65 2.38
C VAL A 536 -21.60 -0.32 1.29
N PRO A 537 -21.24 0.53 0.29
CA PRO A 537 -19.98 1.29 0.18
C PRO A 537 -19.86 2.42 1.22
N GLU A 538 -18.62 2.77 1.60
CA GLU A 538 -18.36 3.88 2.51
C GLU A 538 -18.71 5.25 1.89
N ALA A 539 -18.89 6.27 2.72
CA ALA A 539 -19.27 7.60 2.23
C ALA A 539 -18.21 8.21 1.31
N ALA A 540 -16.92 8.00 1.60
CA ALA A 540 -15.81 8.58 0.85
C ALA A 540 -15.70 8.08 -0.60
N VAL A 541 -16.38 6.98 -0.94
CA VAL A 541 -16.44 6.44 -2.32
C VAL A 541 -17.83 6.59 -2.96
N GLY A 542 -18.70 7.42 -2.36
CA GLY A 542 -20.03 7.69 -2.89
C GLY A 542 -21.06 6.61 -2.59
N GLY A 543 -20.92 5.90 -1.45
CA GLY A 543 -21.98 5.01 -0.97
C GLY A 543 -23.24 5.77 -0.54
N PRO A 544 -24.42 5.12 -0.45
CA PRO A 544 -25.68 5.78 -0.09
C PRO A 544 -25.65 6.54 1.24
N ILE A 545 -24.84 6.10 2.21
CA ILE A 545 -24.61 6.81 3.48
C ILE A 545 -24.04 8.24 3.29
N ALA A 546 -23.36 8.52 2.17
CA ALA A 546 -22.81 9.83 1.84
C ALA A 546 -23.86 10.91 1.59
N VAL A 547 -25.10 10.53 1.30
CA VAL A 547 -26.19 11.43 0.89
C VAL A 547 -27.40 11.39 1.82
N VAL A 548 -27.24 10.77 2.99
CA VAL A 548 -28.20 10.91 4.09
C VAL A 548 -28.19 12.36 4.57
N ASN A 549 -29.38 12.91 4.76
CA ASN A 549 -29.62 14.26 5.29
C ASN A 549 -30.31 14.17 6.65
N ASP A 550 -30.16 15.22 7.45
CA ASP A 550 -30.92 15.35 8.70
C ASP A 550 -32.43 15.25 8.43
N GLY A 551 -33.13 14.46 9.23
CA GLY A 551 -34.57 14.23 9.12
C GLY A 551 -34.98 13.06 8.20
N ASP A 552 -34.08 12.48 7.41
CA ASP A 552 -34.40 11.26 6.65
C ASP A 552 -34.79 10.13 7.63
N ILE A 553 -35.85 9.37 7.34
CA ILE A 553 -36.27 8.27 8.22
C ILE A 553 -35.46 7.01 7.90
N ILE A 554 -34.74 6.48 8.89
CA ILE A 554 -33.95 5.25 8.75
C ILE A 554 -34.61 4.13 9.54
N THR A 555 -34.69 2.95 8.94
CA THR A 555 -35.22 1.72 9.56
C THR A 555 -34.14 0.64 9.58
N ILE A 556 -33.85 0.13 10.78
CA ILE A 556 -32.98 -1.01 11.04
C ILE A 556 -33.87 -2.17 11.50
N ASP A 557 -33.84 -3.29 10.79
CA ASP A 557 -34.69 -4.45 11.05
C ASP A 557 -33.85 -5.73 11.08
N ALA A 558 -33.73 -6.31 12.26
CA ALA A 558 -32.97 -7.53 12.51
C ALA A 558 -33.70 -8.78 12.01
N GLU A 559 -35.03 -8.77 11.95
CA GLU A 559 -35.83 -9.93 11.52
C GLU A 559 -35.68 -10.15 10.02
N THR A 560 -35.83 -9.07 9.25
CA THR A 560 -35.61 -9.10 7.80
C THR A 560 -34.14 -8.98 7.41
N SER A 561 -33.26 -8.69 8.38
CA SER A 561 -31.83 -8.41 8.16
C SER A 561 -31.62 -7.23 7.20
N THR A 562 -32.41 -6.15 7.38
CA THR A 562 -32.36 -4.96 6.52
C THR A 562 -31.98 -3.66 7.21
N ILE A 563 -31.33 -2.77 6.48
CA ILE A 563 -31.12 -1.37 6.84
C ILE A 563 -31.48 -0.48 5.65
N THR A 564 -32.49 0.37 5.84
CA THR A 564 -33.05 1.20 4.78
C THR A 564 -33.25 2.64 5.21
N MET A 565 -33.16 3.57 4.26
CA MET A 565 -33.67 4.93 4.43
C MET A 565 -34.92 5.12 3.57
N ASN A 566 -35.91 5.84 4.10
CA ASN A 566 -37.18 6.13 3.44
C ASN A 566 -37.00 7.27 2.41
N VAL A 567 -36.18 7.01 1.41
CA VAL A 567 -35.83 7.89 0.29
C VAL A 567 -35.86 7.03 -0.97
N THR A 568 -36.43 7.55 -2.06
CA THR A 568 -36.57 6.81 -3.33
C THR A 568 -35.21 6.60 -3.99
N ASP A 569 -35.04 5.55 -4.80
CA ASP A 569 -33.78 5.29 -5.50
C ASP A 569 -33.43 6.41 -6.49
N GLU A 570 -34.43 7.06 -7.08
CA GLU A 570 -34.29 8.25 -7.91
C GLU A 570 -33.72 9.43 -7.12
N ASP A 571 -34.24 9.68 -5.91
CA ASP A 571 -33.74 10.74 -5.04
C ASP A 571 -32.31 10.45 -4.57
N ILE A 572 -31.99 9.20 -4.22
CA ILE A 572 -30.63 8.79 -3.86
C ILE A 572 -29.66 9.07 -5.02
N THR A 573 -30.05 8.68 -6.23
CA THR A 573 -29.27 8.90 -7.46
C THR A 573 -29.07 10.39 -7.76
N SER A 574 -30.13 11.18 -7.61
CA SER A 574 -30.10 12.64 -7.75
C SER A 574 -29.14 13.28 -6.75
N ARG A 575 -29.25 12.92 -5.46
CA ARG A 575 -28.34 13.41 -4.40
C ARG A 575 -26.88 13.03 -4.72
N LEU A 576 -26.62 11.79 -5.14
CA LEU A 576 -25.28 11.32 -5.51
C LEU A 576 -24.71 12.04 -6.74
N SER A 577 -25.54 12.48 -7.69
CA SER A 577 -25.07 13.21 -8.89
C SER A 577 -24.41 14.56 -8.56
N THR A 578 -24.82 15.15 -7.44
CA THR A 578 -24.26 16.43 -6.93
C THR A 578 -23.19 16.23 -5.86
N TRP A 579 -23.06 15.02 -5.34
CA TRP A 579 -22.07 14.68 -4.31
C TRP A 579 -20.65 14.76 -4.88
N LYS A 580 -19.73 15.33 -4.09
CA LYS A 580 -18.31 15.42 -4.42
C LYS A 580 -17.51 14.73 -3.32
N ALA A 581 -16.59 13.86 -3.73
CA ALA A 581 -15.69 13.21 -2.79
C ALA A 581 -14.91 14.27 -1.98
N PRO A 582 -14.90 14.17 -0.64
CA PRO A 582 -14.13 15.09 0.19
C PRO A 582 -12.64 14.92 -0.11
N ARG A 583 -11.87 16.01 0.02
CA ARG A 583 -10.41 15.94 -0.12
C ARG A 583 -9.84 15.01 0.96
N PRO A 584 -8.90 14.12 0.63
CA PRO A 584 -8.24 13.29 1.63
C PRO A 584 -7.64 14.14 2.74
N THR A 585 -7.91 13.78 4.00
CA THR A 585 -7.39 14.51 5.18
C THR A 585 -5.88 14.31 5.35
N VAL A 586 -5.32 13.27 4.74
CA VAL A 586 -3.89 12.95 4.73
C VAL A 586 -3.35 13.12 3.31
N THR A 587 -2.45 14.09 3.12
CA THR A 587 -1.81 14.41 1.82
C THR A 587 -0.36 13.96 1.73
N ARG A 588 0.21 13.44 2.83
CA ARG A 588 1.51 12.79 2.92
C ARG A 588 1.39 11.61 3.88
N ALA A 589 1.82 10.41 3.47
CA ALA A 589 2.07 9.34 4.42
C ALA A 589 3.34 9.69 5.24
N PRO A 590 3.47 9.23 6.50
CA PRO A 590 4.76 9.25 7.18
C PRO A 590 5.73 8.36 6.38
N GLY A 591 6.65 9.00 5.64
CA GLY A 591 7.55 8.33 4.71
C GLY A 591 6.88 8.00 3.37
N ASP A 592 7.68 7.94 2.30
CA ASP A 592 7.27 7.52 0.96
C ASP A 592 6.68 6.09 0.97
N TYR A 593 5.40 5.96 1.35
CA TYR A 593 4.60 4.74 1.26
C TYR A 593 3.52 4.93 0.19
N PRO A 594 3.82 4.72 -1.12
CA PRO A 594 2.79 4.68 -2.17
C PRO A 594 1.87 3.45 -2.06
N PHE A 595 2.11 2.55 -1.10
CA PHE A 595 1.50 1.23 -1.10
C PHE A 595 0.10 1.18 -0.47
N PHE A 596 -0.29 2.05 0.46
CA PHE A 596 -1.52 1.76 1.24
C PHE A 596 -2.84 2.21 0.60
N CYS A 597 -2.88 3.40 -0.02
CA CYS A 597 -4.04 3.74 -0.87
C CYS A 597 -4.11 2.82 -2.09
N GLN A 598 -2.96 2.43 -2.64
CA GLN A 598 -2.87 1.52 -3.78
C GLN A 598 -3.21 0.07 -3.42
N THR A 599 -2.90 -0.44 -2.22
CA THR A 599 -3.14 -1.85 -1.86
C THR A 599 -4.55 -2.05 -1.36
N LEU A 600 -5.15 -1.08 -0.66
CA LEU A 600 -6.58 -1.12 -0.39
C LEU A 600 -7.38 -1.00 -1.71
N LEU A 601 -6.91 -0.20 -2.69
CA LEU A 601 -7.50 -0.12 -4.02
C LEU A 601 -7.20 -1.33 -4.91
N CYS A 602 -6.02 -1.94 -4.89
CA CYS A 602 -5.66 -3.11 -5.71
C CYS A 602 -6.30 -4.38 -5.16
N THR A 603 -6.45 -4.46 -3.83
CA THR A 603 -7.22 -5.50 -3.17
C THR A 603 -8.71 -5.25 -3.45
N LEU A 604 -9.29 -4.07 -3.18
CA LEU A 604 -10.71 -3.83 -3.53
C LEU A 604 -11.03 -3.86 -5.03
N ALA A 605 -10.10 -3.51 -5.92
CA ALA A 605 -10.29 -3.57 -7.38
C ALA A 605 -10.14 -5.00 -7.93
N SER A 606 -9.46 -5.90 -7.24
CA SER A 606 -9.57 -7.34 -7.50
C SER A 606 -10.85 -7.95 -6.89
N TYR A 607 -11.57 -7.20 -6.03
CA TYR A 607 -12.73 -7.67 -5.27
C TYR A 607 -14.09 -7.05 -5.63
N LEU A 608 -14.19 -6.23 -6.68
CA LEU A 608 -15.47 -5.84 -7.28
C LEU A 608 -15.52 -6.35 -8.72
N LYS A 609 -16.56 -7.14 -9.02
CA LYS A 609 -16.77 -7.91 -10.26
C LYS A 609 -16.52 -7.12 -11.56
N PRO A 610 -16.22 -7.84 -12.67
CA PRO A 610 -15.74 -7.26 -13.91
C PRO A 610 -16.86 -6.43 -14.55
N ASN A 611 -16.66 -5.12 -14.64
CA ASN A 611 -17.08 -4.35 -15.81
C ASN A 611 -16.50 -2.93 -15.73
N GLN A 612 -15.66 -2.65 -16.74
CA GLN A 612 -15.33 -1.33 -17.28
C GLN A 612 -14.85 -0.26 -16.29
N ARG A 613 -13.52 -0.20 -16.10
CA ARG A 613 -12.74 1.04 -16.16
C ARG A 613 -11.26 0.71 -16.36
N ASP A 614 -10.67 1.36 -17.37
CA ASP A 614 -9.38 1.08 -17.97
C ASP A 614 -8.20 1.07 -16.96
N ILE A 615 -7.51 -0.07 -16.90
CA ILE A 615 -6.29 -0.35 -16.12
C ILE A 615 -5.02 0.25 -16.79
N THR A 616 -5.18 1.10 -17.80
CA THR A 616 -4.06 1.59 -18.62
C THR A 616 -3.15 2.61 -17.95
N ASP A 617 -3.57 3.28 -16.87
CA ASP A 617 -2.80 4.43 -16.32
C ASP A 617 -1.74 4.05 -15.25
N ILE A 618 -1.73 2.83 -14.68
CA ILE A 618 -0.74 2.43 -13.65
C ILE A 618 0.52 1.75 -14.25
N ARG A 619 0.46 1.23 -15.49
CA ARG A 619 1.62 0.58 -16.15
C ARG A 619 2.70 1.56 -16.65
N ARG A 620 2.49 2.87 -16.51
CA ARG A 620 3.40 3.90 -17.04
C ARG A 620 4.56 4.27 -16.13
N GLU A 621 4.50 3.91 -14.85
CA GLU A 621 5.58 4.25 -13.91
C GLU A 621 6.67 3.17 -13.87
N MET A 622 7.64 3.32 -14.77
CA MET A 622 9.00 2.76 -14.72
C MET A 622 9.12 1.22 -14.55
N PRO A 623 8.85 0.41 -15.60
CA PRO A 623 8.98 -1.06 -15.56
C PRO A 623 10.39 -1.53 -15.18
N LEU A 624 10.51 -2.59 -14.37
CA LEU A 624 11.78 -3.10 -13.81
C LEU A 624 12.85 -3.31 -14.91
N PHE A 625 12.43 -3.83 -16.06
CA PHE A 625 13.20 -3.92 -17.29
C PHE A 625 12.67 -2.93 -18.32
N GLN A 626 13.56 -2.26 -19.04
CA GLN A 626 13.16 -1.38 -20.12
C GLN A 626 12.73 -2.23 -21.33
N PRO A 627 11.62 -1.91 -22.01
CA PRO A 627 11.18 -2.61 -23.21
C PRO A 627 12.29 -2.83 -24.24
N SER A 628 12.25 -3.96 -24.95
CA SER A 628 13.18 -4.24 -26.04
C SER A 628 13.03 -3.20 -27.15
N VAL A 629 14.15 -2.67 -27.64
CA VAL A 629 14.15 -1.74 -28.78
C VAL A 629 14.37 -2.53 -30.07
N PRO A 630 13.37 -2.62 -30.96
CA PRO A 630 13.50 -3.36 -32.21
C PRO A 630 14.56 -2.73 -33.13
N GLN A 631 15.02 -3.50 -34.11
CA GLN A 631 15.81 -2.95 -35.21
C GLN A 631 14.92 -2.06 -36.07
N LEU A 632 15.50 -0.99 -36.62
CA LEU A 632 14.80 -0.15 -37.58
C LEU A 632 14.72 -0.87 -38.95
N PRO A 633 13.68 -0.59 -39.78
CA PRO A 633 13.52 -1.22 -41.09
C PRO A 633 14.75 -1.05 -42.00
N THR A 634 15.03 -2.07 -42.82
CA THR A 634 16.21 -2.13 -43.71
C THR A 634 16.11 -1.28 -44.99
N GLY A 635 15.12 -0.40 -45.10
CA GLY A 635 14.84 0.43 -46.29
C GLY A 635 14.92 1.94 -46.06
N ILE A 636 15.50 2.40 -44.95
CA ILE A 636 15.66 3.82 -44.67
C ILE A 636 16.80 4.38 -45.52
N ASP A 637 16.52 5.44 -46.28
CA ASP A 637 17.50 6.18 -47.05
C ASP A 637 17.39 7.69 -46.75
N LEU A 638 18.49 8.27 -46.28
CA LEU A 638 18.65 9.68 -45.96
C LEU A 638 19.47 10.42 -47.01
N SER A 639 19.67 9.82 -48.19
CA SER A 639 20.30 10.47 -49.33
C SER A 639 19.59 11.79 -49.67
N GLY A 640 20.37 12.84 -49.92
CA GLY A 640 19.92 14.21 -50.15
C GLY A 640 19.53 14.99 -48.89
N LYS A 641 19.54 14.35 -47.70
CA LYS A 641 19.10 15.01 -46.46
C LYS A 641 20.26 15.67 -45.71
N THR A 642 19.99 16.89 -45.27
CA THR A 642 20.81 17.71 -44.37
C THR A 642 20.24 17.67 -42.95
N ILE A 643 21.02 17.19 -41.98
CA ILE A 643 20.57 16.91 -40.61
C ILE A 643 21.54 17.51 -39.57
N ILE A 644 21.01 18.17 -38.55
CA ILE A 644 21.78 18.67 -37.40
C ILE A 644 21.58 17.75 -36.19
N VAL A 645 22.66 17.35 -35.54
CA VAL A 645 22.64 16.62 -34.26
C VAL A 645 23.42 17.40 -33.21
N THR A 646 22.75 17.82 -32.14
CA THR A 646 23.40 18.53 -31.02
C THR A 646 23.95 17.54 -29.98
N GLY A 647 25.13 17.85 -29.41
CA GLY A 647 25.79 16.99 -28.44
C GLY A 647 26.41 15.72 -29.06
N ALA A 648 26.88 15.81 -30.31
CA ALA A 648 27.26 14.67 -31.15
C ALA A 648 28.61 13.97 -30.80
N THR A 649 29.29 14.33 -29.70
CA THR A 649 30.63 13.79 -29.41
C THR A 649 30.65 12.51 -28.56
N ALA A 650 29.53 12.14 -27.92
CA ALA A 650 29.44 10.98 -27.03
C ALA A 650 27.99 10.52 -26.82
N GLY A 651 27.82 9.33 -26.23
CA GLY A 651 26.51 8.81 -25.81
C GLY A 651 25.51 8.72 -26.96
N ILE A 652 24.28 9.20 -26.71
CA ILE A 652 23.17 9.12 -27.65
C ILE A 652 23.44 9.93 -28.92
N GLY A 653 24.03 11.13 -28.80
CA GLY A 653 24.27 12.02 -29.95
C GLY A 653 25.26 11.42 -30.95
N LEU A 654 26.34 10.82 -30.46
CA LEU A 654 27.30 10.10 -31.30
C LEU A 654 26.65 8.95 -32.06
N GLU A 655 25.77 8.22 -31.38
CA GLU A 655 25.14 7.06 -31.95
C GLU A 655 24.05 7.40 -32.97
N ILE A 656 23.31 8.49 -32.76
CA ILE A 656 22.43 9.08 -33.78
C ILE A 656 23.24 9.36 -35.05
N CYS A 657 24.41 9.99 -34.92
CA CYS A 657 25.29 10.27 -36.05
C CYS A 657 25.72 8.98 -36.76
N ARG A 658 26.20 7.97 -36.03
CA ARG A 658 26.63 6.68 -36.59
C ARG A 658 25.50 6.00 -37.38
N GLN A 659 24.29 5.95 -36.82
CA GLN A 659 23.15 5.31 -37.48
C GLN A 659 22.67 6.10 -38.70
N MET A 660 22.68 7.44 -38.66
CA MET A 660 22.34 8.26 -39.83
C MET A 660 23.33 8.07 -40.99
N LEU A 661 24.62 7.88 -40.70
CA LEU A 661 25.62 7.54 -41.72
C LEU A 661 25.35 6.16 -42.33
N ALA A 662 24.94 5.17 -41.52
CA ALA A 662 24.54 3.86 -42.01
C ALA A 662 23.30 3.90 -42.94
N TYR A 663 22.50 4.98 -42.86
CA TYR A 663 21.36 5.25 -43.73
C TYR A 663 21.67 6.32 -44.81
N ASN A 664 22.93 6.51 -45.17
CA ASN A 664 23.37 7.35 -46.31
C ASN A 664 22.95 8.83 -46.23
N VAL A 665 22.92 9.43 -45.04
CA VAL A 665 22.71 10.88 -44.90
C VAL A 665 23.73 11.66 -45.76
N SER A 666 23.29 12.69 -46.49
CA SER A 666 24.21 13.46 -47.35
C SER A 666 25.02 14.48 -46.58
N ASP A 667 24.38 15.29 -45.74
CA ASP A 667 25.07 16.31 -44.94
C ASP A 667 24.71 16.13 -43.46
N LEU A 668 25.69 15.66 -42.67
CA LEU A 668 25.53 15.46 -41.23
C LEU A 668 26.31 16.54 -40.47
N ILE A 669 25.58 17.41 -39.77
CA ILE A 669 26.14 18.50 -38.98
C ILE A 669 26.23 18.05 -37.52
N MET A 670 27.45 17.76 -37.09
CA MET A 670 27.80 17.50 -35.70
C MET A 670 27.98 18.84 -34.99
N ALA A 671 26.93 19.29 -34.28
CA ALA A 671 26.97 20.50 -33.47
C ALA A 671 27.56 20.18 -32.08
N VAL A 672 28.75 20.71 -31.80
CA VAL A 672 29.59 20.30 -30.65
C VAL A 672 30.17 21.50 -29.92
N ARG A 673 30.33 21.39 -28.59
CA ARG A 673 31.00 22.42 -27.79
C ARG A 673 32.49 22.55 -28.11
N ASN A 674 33.18 21.43 -28.34
CA ASN A 674 34.61 21.39 -28.62
C ASN A 674 34.85 20.84 -30.02
N VAL A 675 35.23 21.72 -30.96
CA VAL A 675 35.45 21.39 -32.37
C VAL A 675 36.56 20.36 -32.53
N SER A 676 37.68 20.50 -31.81
CA SER A 676 38.80 19.54 -31.88
C SER A 676 38.38 18.12 -31.50
N LYS A 677 37.54 17.97 -30.45
CA LYS A 677 36.96 16.68 -30.06
C LYS A 677 35.98 16.17 -31.12
N GLY A 678 35.16 17.05 -31.69
CA GLY A 678 34.25 16.70 -32.79
C GLY A 678 34.99 16.19 -34.03
N GLU A 679 36.08 16.84 -34.43
CA GLU A 679 36.92 16.42 -35.57
C GLU A 679 37.60 15.08 -35.31
N ALA A 680 37.98 14.78 -34.07
CA ALA A 680 38.47 13.45 -33.71
C ALA A 680 37.39 12.37 -33.88
N VAL A 681 36.19 12.62 -33.38
CA VAL A 681 35.04 11.71 -33.52
C VAL A 681 34.64 11.52 -34.99
N LYS A 682 34.67 12.59 -35.79
CA LYS A 682 34.42 12.52 -37.24
C LYS A 682 35.39 11.57 -37.93
N ARG A 683 36.69 11.60 -37.62
CA ARG A 683 37.67 10.66 -38.17
C ARG A 683 37.32 9.21 -37.82
N THR A 684 36.89 8.96 -36.59
CA THR A 684 36.44 7.62 -36.15
C THR A 684 35.21 7.15 -36.93
N LEU A 685 34.19 8.00 -37.08
CA LEU A 685 32.98 7.65 -37.82
C LEU A 685 33.27 7.33 -39.30
N LEU A 686 34.18 8.08 -39.92
CA LEU A 686 34.63 7.83 -41.30
C LEU A 686 35.38 6.49 -41.44
N SER A 687 36.08 6.04 -40.40
CA SER A 687 36.77 4.74 -40.41
C SER A 687 35.85 3.54 -40.14
N GLU A 688 34.76 3.76 -39.39
CA GLU A 688 33.83 2.69 -38.97
C GLU A 688 32.71 2.42 -39.98
N THR A 689 32.42 3.34 -40.90
CA THR A 689 31.23 3.28 -41.74
C THR A 689 31.58 3.07 -43.22
N THR A 690 31.14 1.96 -43.81
CA THR A 690 31.23 1.72 -45.26
C THR A 690 30.10 2.50 -45.96
N THR A 691 30.32 3.79 -46.23
CA THR A 691 29.35 4.63 -46.94
C THR A 691 29.43 4.36 -48.46
N THR A 692 28.29 4.13 -49.10
CA THR A 692 28.19 3.85 -50.55
C THR A 692 28.02 5.12 -51.40
N ALA A 693 27.84 6.28 -50.76
CA ALA A 693 27.64 7.59 -51.39
C ALA A 693 28.44 8.71 -50.69
N ALA A 694 28.57 9.86 -51.36
CA ALA A 694 29.33 11.04 -50.93
C ALA A 694 28.71 11.75 -49.70
N THR A 695 28.84 11.16 -48.51
CA THR A 695 28.40 11.77 -47.25
C THR A 695 29.43 12.77 -46.72
N ASN A 696 28.97 13.99 -46.41
CA ASN A 696 29.77 15.04 -45.79
C ASN A 696 29.45 15.14 -44.29
N ILE A 697 30.47 14.95 -43.45
CA ILE A 697 30.38 15.23 -42.01
C ILE A 697 30.96 16.62 -41.74
N HIS A 698 30.15 17.50 -41.18
CA HIS A 698 30.54 18.85 -40.79
C HIS A 698 30.56 18.98 -39.28
N VAL A 699 31.69 19.41 -38.72
CA VAL A 699 31.79 19.74 -37.30
C VAL A 699 31.62 21.24 -37.16
N MET A 700 30.66 21.66 -36.33
CA MET A 700 30.35 23.07 -36.12
C MET A 700 30.25 23.36 -34.62
N GLU A 701 30.78 24.50 -34.21
CA GLU A 701 30.79 24.91 -32.81
C GLU A 701 29.38 25.31 -32.36
N LEU A 702 28.90 24.68 -31.29
CA LEU A 702 27.66 25.03 -30.60
C LEU A 702 27.82 24.75 -29.10
N ASP A 703 27.88 25.81 -28.30
CA ASP A 703 27.76 25.72 -26.86
C ASP A 703 26.37 26.18 -26.41
N THR A 704 25.56 25.23 -25.98
CA THR A 704 24.20 25.49 -25.48
C THR A 704 24.19 26.17 -24.11
N GLU A 705 25.34 26.45 -23.50
CA GLU A 705 25.43 27.28 -22.29
C GLU A 705 25.45 28.79 -22.62
N ASP A 706 25.68 29.18 -23.88
CA ASP A 706 25.80 30.58 -24.31
C ASP A 706 24.91 30.90 -25.53
N TYR A 707 23.96 31.83 -25.37
CA TYR A 707 23.12 32.33 -26.46
C TYR A 707 23.93 32.89 -27.63
N SER A 708 25.08 33.52 -27.37
CA SER A 708 25.93 34.07 -28.43
C SER A 708 26.46 32.96 -29.34
N SER A 709 26.83 31.82 -28.77
CA SER A 709 27.26 30.62 -29.49
C SER A 709 26.12 30.05 -30.34
N VAL A 710 24.91 29.94 -29.78
CA VAL A 710 23.72 29.47 -30.52
C VAL A 710 23.41 30.37 -31.73
N LYS A 711 23.45 31.70 -31.56
CA LYS A 711 23.21 32.65 -32.66
C LYS A 711 24.28 32.56 -33.76
N LYS A 712 25.55 32.46 -33.37
CA LYS A 712 26.67 32.28 -34.30
C LYS A 712 26.52 30.97 -35.08
N PHE A 713 26.16 29.88 -34.40
CA PHE A 713 25.91 28.59 -35.04
C PHE A 713 24.79 28.69 -36.08
N THR A 714 23.62 29.24 -35.71
CA THR A 714 22.47 29.38 -36.63
C THR A 714 22.84 30.21 -37.86
N SER A 715 23.52 31.33 -37.66
CA SER A 715 23.96 32.22 -38.76
C SER A 715 24.98 31.53 -39.66
N ALA A 716 25.97 30.84 -39.08
CA ALA A 716 26.98 30.11 -39.83
C ALA A 716 26.39 28.93 -40.60
N PHE A 717 25.38 28.25 -40.02
CA PHE A 717 24.67 27.17 -40.68
C PHE A 717 23.87 27.69 -41.88
N GLN A 718 23.07 28.75 -41.68
CA GLN A 718 22.26 29.36 -42.75
C GLN A 718 23.11 29.98 -43.87
N ALA A 719 24.31 30.47 -43.56
CA ALA A 719 25.24 30.97 -44.58
C ALA A 719 25.84 29.86 -45.46
N LYS A 720 25.90 28.62 -44.94
CA LYS A 720 26.56 27.49 -45.60
C LYS A 720 25.57 26.51 -46.24
N PHE A 721 24.40 26.32 -45.64
CA PHE A 721 23.41 25.32 -46.06
C PHE A 721 22.10 25.99 -46.41
N ARG A 722 21.58 25.68 -47.61
CA ARG A 722 20.29 26.17 -48.09
C ARG A 722 19.10 25.36 -47.58
N LYS A 723 19.32 24.13 -47.11
CA LYS A 723 18.26 23.20 -46.69
C LYS A 723 18.54 22.61 -45.32
N LEU A 724 17.48 22.35 -44.56
CA LEU A 724 17.52 21.61 -43.30
C LEU A 724 16.28 20.72 -43.22
N HIS A 725 16.49 19.42 -43.03
CA HIS A 725 15.40 18.44 -43.04
C HIS A 725 15.04 17.95 -41.63
N LEU A 726 16.05 17.84 -40.76
CA LEU A 726 15.88 17.37 -39.39
C LEU A 726 16.82 18.09 -38.44
N LEU A 727 16.27 18.60 -37.34
CA LEU A 727 17.01 19.06 -36.16
C LEU A 727 16.80 18.08 -35.01
N MET A 728 17.87 17.35 -34.63
CA MET A 728 17.93 16.53 -33.42
C MET A 728 18.47 17.37 -32.26
N ALA A 729 17.57 17.99 -31.50
CA ALA A 729 17.88 18.78 -30.31
C ALA A 729 18.15 17.86 -29.10
N ASN A 730 19.33 17.21 -29.13
CA ASN A 730 19.71 16.18 -28.17
C ASN A 730 20.61 16.66 -27.03
N ALA A 731 21.35 17.76 -27.21
CA ALA A 731 22.22 18.32 -26.19
C ALA A 731 21.47 18.57 -24.88
N GLY A 732 22.04 18.07 -23.78
CA GLY A 732 21.50 18.26 -22.45
C GLY A 732 22.47 17.80 -21.37
N ILE A 733 22.28 18.35 -20.17
CA ILE A 733 23.06 18.06 -18.98
C ILE A 733 22.14 17.74 -17.79
N GLY A 734 22.67 17.03 -16.81
CA GLY A 734 22.17 17.05 -15.44
C GLY A 734 23.28 17.62 -14.56
N THR A 735 22.93 18.49 -13.61
CA THR A 735 23.87 18.97 -12.60
C THR A 735 23.24 18.80 -11.22
N ILE A 736 24.08 18.48 -10.23
CA ILE A 736 23.68 18.49 -8.82
C ILE A 736 24.12 19.81 -8.15
N SER A 737 25.24 20.38 -8.60
CA SER A 737 25.72 21.68 -8.11
C SER A 737 24.98 22.85 -8.76
N LYS A 738 24.72 23.88 -7.95
CA LYS A 738 24.13 25.14 -8.39
C LYS A 738 25.14 25.89 -9.27
N GLN A 739 24.86 26.00 -10.56
CA GLN A 739 25.67 26.74 -11.52
C GLN A 739 24.76 27.62 -12.36
N PHE A 740 25.25 28.79 -12.75
CA PHE A 740 24.56 29.70 -13.65
C PHE A 740 25.34 29.84 -14.94
N ALA A 741 24.61 29.94 -16.05
CA ALA A 741 25.17 30.31 -17.34
C ALA A 741 25.49 31.81 -17.39
N VAL A 742 26.19 32.25 -18.44
CA VAL A 742 26.54 33.66 -18.66
C VAL A 742 25.30 34.55 -18.80
N SER A 743 24.18 33.98 -19.26
CA SER A 743 22.87 34.65 -19.34
C SER A 743 22.25 34.97 -17.97
N GLY A 744 22.79 34.43 -16.87
CA GLY A 744 22.20 34.56 -15.54
C GLY A 744 21.14 33.49 -15.22
N HIS A 745 20.81 32.61 -16.17
CA HIS A 745 19.91 31.48 -15.94
C HIS A 745 20.61 30.29 -15.28
N GLU A 746 19.85 29.49 -14.52
CA GLU A 746 20.36 28.23 -14.00
C GLU A 746 20.84 27.34 -15.16
N LYS A 747 22.00 26.71 -14.99
CA LYS A 747 22.74 26.07 -16.09
C LYS A 747 21.95 24.93 -16.75
N THR A 748 21.27 24.07 -15.99
CA THR A 748 20.43 22.99 -16.54
C THR A 748 19.24 23.55 -17.30
N PHE A 749 18.61 24.60 -16.78
CA PHE A 749 17.52 25.32 -17.44
C PHE A 749 17.98 25.98 -18.76
N GLN A 750 19.12 26.67 -18.76
CA GLN A 750 19.72 27.26 -19.96
C GLN A 750 20.00 26.21 -21.03
N VAL A 751 20.74 25.16 -20.66
CA VAL A 751 21.26 24.16 -21.61
C VAL A 751 20.16 23.26 -22.15
N ASN A 752 19.27 22.75 -21.29
CA ASN A 752 18.26 21.77 -21.71
C ASN A 752 17.05 22.41 -22.37
N TYR A 753 16.70 23.65 -21.99
CA TYR A 753 15.48 24.31 -22.43
C TYR A 753 15.77 25.55 -23.29
N LEU A 754 16.29 26.63 -22.71
CA LEU A 754 16.33 27.95 -23.38
C LEU A 754 17.15 27.96 -24.68
N SER A 755 18.36 27.38 -24.67
CA SER A 755 19.20 27.31 -25.87
C SER A 755 18.62 26.41 -26.96
N ASN A 756 17.91 25.35 -26.58
CA ASN A 756 17.21 24.49 -27.55
C ASN A 756 15.99 25.20 -28.15
N VAL A 757 15.28 26.04 -27.37
CA VAL A 757 14.23 26.93 -27.90
C VAL A 757 14.83 27.91 -28.91
N LEU A 758 15.89 28.63 -28.53
CA LEU A 758 16.55 29.61 -29.40
C LEU A 758 17.03 28.98 -30.72
N LEU A 759 17.66 27.81 -30.63
CA LEU A 759 18.12 27.07 -31.80
C LEU A 759 16.95 26.64 -32.70
N THR A 760 15.87 26.12 -32.10
CA THR A 760 14.66 25.71 -32.82
C THR A 760 14.03 26.89 -33.54
N LEU A 761 13.80 28.01 -32.85
CA LEU A 761 13.20 29.21 -33.45
C LEU A 761 14.07 29.82 -34.54
N GLY A 762 15.39 29.84 -34.36
CA GLY A 762 16.32 30.37 -35.37
C GLY A 762 16.40 29.54 -36.66
N LEU A 763 16.14 28.23 -36.56
CA LEU A 763 16.18 27.32 -37.71
C LEU A 763 14.79 27.00 -38.29
N LEU A 764 13.71 27.31 -37.58
CA LEU A 764 12.34 27.04 -37.99
C LEU A 764 11.99 27.61 -39.38
N PRO A 765 12.38 28.86 -39.73
CA PRO A 765 12.11 29.39 -41.08
C PRO A 765 12.78 28.58 -42.20
N LEU A 766 13.97 28.02 -41.94
CA LEU A 766 14.70 27.22 -42.92
C LEU A 766 14.11 25.81 -43.07
N LEU A 767 13.67 25.22 -41.96
CA LEU A 767 12.91 23.97 -41.95
C LEU A 767 11.61 24.12 -42.75
N GLU A 768 10.88 25.23 -42.58
CA GLU A 768 9.67 25.56 -43.32
C GLU A 768 9.94 25.75 -44.81
N ALA A 769 10.96 26.54 -45.16
CA ALA A 769 11.35 26.76 -46.55
C ALA A 769 11.76 25.45 -47.25
N THR A 770 12.47 24.57 -46.54
CA THR A 770 12.84 23.25 -47.06
C THR A 770 11.60 22.39 -47.28
N ALA A 771 10.63 22.38 -46.35
CA ALA A 771 9.39 21.62 -46.48
C ALA A 771 8.55 22.11 -47.67
N ALA A 772 8.46 23.42 -47.86
CA ALA A 772 7.74 24.03 -48.97
C ALA A 772 8.39 23.74 -50.33
N GLU A 773 9.74 23.74 -50.40
CA GLU A 773 10.47 23.44 -51.63
C GLU A 773 10.36 21.96 -52.03
N GLU A 774 10.37 21.03 -51.06
CA GLU A 774 10.37 19.58 -51.33
C GLU A 774 8.99 18.93 -51.28
N GLY A 775 7.96 19.65 -50.86
CA GLY A 775 6.60 19.11 -50.72
C GLY A 775 6.47 18.04 -49.62
N SER A 776 7.40 18.00 -48.67
CA SER A 776 7.42 17.03 -47.56
C SER A 776 7.79 17.71 -46.24
N ALA A 777 7.06 17.43 -45.17
CA ALA A 777 7.29 18.05 -43.86
C ALA A 777 8.71 17.76 -43.33
N THR A 778 9.39 18.80 -42.86
CA THR A 778 10.65 18.67 -42.12
C THR A 778 10.39 18.44 -40.64
N ARG A 779 11.44 18.27 -39.82
CA ARG A 779 11.28 17.75 -38.45
C ARG A 779 12.17 18.44 -37.43
N VAL A 780 11.63 18.60 -36.23
CA VAL A 780 12.38 18.97 -35.03
C VAL A 780 12.05 17.98 -33.93
N THR A 781 13.07 17.31 -33.42
CA THR A 781 12.91 16.26 -32.42
C THR A 781 13.80 16.55 -31.20
N TRP A 782 13.17 16.65 -30.03
CA TRP A 782 13.86 16.93 -28.76
C TRP A 782 14.06 15.67 -27.91
N THR A 783 15.17 15.62 -27.18
CA THR A 783 15.38 14.57 -26.16
C THR A 783 14.57 14.87 -24.90
N GLY A 784 13.48 14.14 -24.69
CA GLY A 784 12.64 14.12 -23.48
C GLY A 784 13.14 13.15 -22.40
N SER A 785 12.37 12.99 -21.32
CA SER A 785 12.70 12.08 -20.22
C SER A 785 11.47 11.59 -19.45
N ARG A 786 11.41 10.30 -19.08
CA ARG A 786 10.41 9.74 -18.14
C ARG A 786 10.40 10.38 -16.77
N MET A 787 11.40 11.20 -16.45
CA MET A 787 11.47 11.90 -15.17
C MET A 787 10.64 13.19 -15.15
N TYR A 788 10.11 13.68 -16.28
CA TYR A 788 9.33 14.92 -16.30
C TYR A 788 8.13 14.96 -15.31
N PRO A 789 7.41 13.85 -15.01
CA PRO A 789 6.35 13.85 -13.99
C PRO A 789 6.86 14.01 -12.56
N ARG A 790 8.16 13.81 -12.31
CA ARG A 790 8.80 14.03 -11.00
C ARG A 790 9.12 15.51 -10.74
N SER A 791 8.75 16.41 -11.66
CA SER A 791 8.94 17.85 -11.53
C SER A 791 8.33 18.40 -10.23
N THR A 792 8.90 19.49 -9.71
CA THR A 792 8.41 20.16 -8.52
C THR A 792 7.11 20.94 -8.72
N LEU A 793 6.82 21.37 -9.96
CA LEU A 793 5.57 22.04 -10.34
C LEU A 793 4.33 21.14 -10.18
N ALA A 794 4.54 19.82 -10.11
CA ALA A 794 3.55 18.76 -9.92
C ALA A 794 2.91 18.67 -8.52
N GLY A 795 3.28 19.56 -7.57
CA GLY A 795 2.77 19.53 -6.20
C GLY A 795 3.81 19.32 -5.10
N LYS A 796 5.10 19.20 -5.44
CA LYS A 796 6.18 19.17 -4.41
C LYS A 796 6.57 20.58 -3.95
N ALA A 797 6.54 21.55 -4.86
CA ALA A 797 6.68 22.99 -4.60
C ALA A 797 5.97 23.76 -5.73
N PRO A 798 4.63 23.89 -5.70
CA PRO A 798 3.88 24.51 -6.80
C PRO A 798 4.22 25.99 -6.98
N LEU A 799 4.04 26.51 -8.19
CA LEU A 799 4.25 27.92 -8.52
C LEU A 799 3.25 28.79 -7.76
N GLU A 800 3.73 29.79 -7.01
CA GLU A 800 2.84 30.71 -6.31
C GLU A 800 1.99 31.53 -7.29
N ARG A 801 0.84 32.06 -6.82
CA ARG A 801 -0.19 32.68 -7.68
C ARG A 801 0.35 33.81 -8.60
N ASN A 802 1.39 34.52 -8.17
CA ASN A 802 1.99 35.65 -8.90
C ASN A 802 3.47 35.43 -9.26
N GLN A 803 4.00 34.22 -9.07
CA GLN A 803 5.40 33.94 -9.35
C GLN A 803 5.60 33.66 -10.84
N ARG A 804 6.62 34.26 -11.44
CA ARG A 804 7.04 33.97 -12.82
C ARG A 804 7.69 32.60 -12.93
N VAL A 805 7.51 31.93 -14.06
CA VAL A 805 8.07 30.60 -14.33
C VAL A 805 9.60 30.67 -14.37
N PHE A 806 10.17 31.70 -15.01
CA PHE A 806 11.63 31.85 -15.07
C PHE A 806 12.22 32.12 -13.69
N ASP A 807 11.59 32.98 -12.89
CA ASP A 807 12.03 33.25 -11.52
C ASP A 807 12.02 31.98 -10.66
N TYR A 808 11.01 31.13 -10.84
CA TYR A 808 10.94 29.85 -10.16
C TYR A 808 12.14 28.94 -10.48
N PHE A 809 12.55 28.85 -11.75
CA PHE A 809 13.67 27.99 -12.16
C PHE A 809 15.05 28.62 -11.95
N ASN A 810 15.14 29.95 -11.93
CA ASN A 810 16.38 30.67 -11.61
C ASN A 810 16.61 30.75 -10.09
N LYS A 811 15.56 30.66 -9.26
CA LYS A 811 15.68 30.52 -7.80
C LYS A 811 16.22 29.14 -7.45
N ALA A 812 17.34 29.13 -6.73
CA ALA A 812 17.99 27.89 -6.32
C ALA A 812 17.53 27.37 -4.94
N GLU A 813 16.77 28.16 -4.19
CA GLU A 813 16.24 27.79 -2.88
C GLU A 813 14.85 27.17 -3.06
N GLY A 814 14.66 25.93 -2.57
CA GLY A 814 13.38 25.24 -2.58
C GLY A 814 13.17 24.18 -3.68
N ILE A 815 14.03 24.13 -4.72
CA ILE A 815 14.03 23.01 -5.69
C ILE A 815 15.11 22.00 -5.29
N PRO A 816 14.74 20.76 -4.89
CA PRO A 816 15.72 19.72 -4.62
C PRO A 816 16.65 19.50 -5.82
N GLU A 817 17.96 19.42 -5.56
CA GLU A 817 19.01 19.39 -6.59
C GLU A 817 18.77 18.30 -7.65
N MET A 818 18.38 17.11 -7.19
CA MET A 818 18.08 15.95 -8.04
C MET A 818 16.85 16.13 -8.96
N LEU A 819 16.01 17.14 -8.71
CA LEU A 819 14.79 17.40 -9.50
C LEU A 819 14.97 18.47 -10.58
N ARG A 820 16.10 19.21 -10.61
CA ARG A 820 16.37 20.24 -11.63
C ARG A 820 16.33 19.70 -13.06
N TYR A 821 16.88 18.50 -13.27
CA TYR A 821 16.80 17.80 -14.55
C TYR A 821 15.34 17.50 -14.94
N SER A 822 14.57 16.90 -14.02
CA SER A 822 13.14 16.56 -14.22
C SER A 822 12.32 17.79 -14.59
N ASN A 823 12.58 18.90 -13.91
CA ASN A 823 11.99 20.21 -14.17
C ASN A 823 12.28 20.70 -15.59
N SER A 824 13.56 20.72 -16.01
CA SER A 824 13.92 21.15 -17.36
C SER A 824 13.20 20.34 -18.45
N LYS A 825 12.99 19.03 -18.22
CA LYS A 825 12.31 18.14 -19.16
C LYS A 825 10.80 18.37 -19.21
N LEU A 826 10.16 18.77 -18.11
CA LEU A 826 8.77 19.22 -18.14
C LEU A 826 8.61 20.48 -19.01
N LEU A 827 9.53 21.45 -18.89
CA LEU A 827 9.48 22.67 -19.70
C LEU A 827 9.62 22.39 -21.19
N CYS A 828 10.51 21.47 -21.57
CA CYS A 828 10.61 21.00 -22.95
C CYS A 828 9.26 20.47 -23.47
N VAL A 829 8.55 19.67 -22.68
CA VAL A 829 7.26 19.08 -23.08
C VAL A 829 6.18 20.17 -23.21
N LEU A 830 6.08 21.06 -22.22
CA LEU A 830 5.07 22.12 -22.20
C LEU A 830 5.24 23.09 -23.38
N PHE A 831 6.47 23.52 -23.66
CA PHE A 831 6.74 24.43 -24.78
C PHE A 831 6.53 23.77 -26.13
N GLN A 832 6.99 22.53 -26.33
CA GLN A 832 6.80 21.84 -27.60
C GLN A 832 5.33 21.56 -27.89
N LEU A 833 4.55 21.23 -26.87
CA LEU A 833 3.11 21.03 -27.02
C LEU A 833 2.43 22.34 -27.46
N GLU A 834 2.77 23.47 -26.85
CA GLU A 834 2.25 24.78 -27.24
C GLU A 834 2.71 25.19 -28.64
N LEU A 835 3.98 24.98 -28.98
CA LEU A 835 4.51 25.28 -30.32
C LEU A 835 3.79 24.45 -31.39
N ALA A 836 3.60 23.15 -31.13
CA ALA A 836 2.91 22.23 -32.02
C ALA A 836 1.43 22.62 -32.23
N GLU A 837 0.71 23.00 -31.16
CA GLU A 837 -0.69 23.46 -31.32
C GLU A 837 -0.83 24.71 -32.20
N ARG A 838 0.24 25.49 -32.35
CA ARG A 838 0.26 26.73 -33.15
C ARG A 838 0.96 26.59 -34.50
N TYR A 839 1.58 25.44 -34.77
CA TYR A 839 2.40 25.24 -35.95
C TYR A 839 1.90 24.04 -36.75
N ALA A 840 1.69 24.22 -38.04
CA ALA A 840 1.07 23.20 -38.88
C ALA A 840 2.01 21.99 -39.10
N PRO A 841 1.57 20.74 -38.86
CA PRO A 841 2.39 19.54 -39.03
C PRO A 841 2.83 19.29 -40.48
N GLU A 842 2.13 19.87 -41.47
CA GLU A 842 2.48 19.81 -42.89
C GLU A 842 3.76 20.59 -43.21
N LYS A 843 4.09 21.59 -42.37
CA LYS A 843 5.31 22.39 -42.49
C LYS A 843 6.46 21.72 -41.75
N VAL A 844 6.31 21.57 -40.44
CA VAL A 844 7.33 20.99 -39.56
C VAL A 844 6.67 20.12 -38.51
N VAL A 845 7.05 18.84 -38.45
CA VAL A 845 6.63 17.95 -37.36
C VAL A 845 7.52 18.20 -36.15
N ILE A 846 6.91 18.59 -35.05
CA ILE A 846 7.59 18.85 -33.77
C ILE A 846 7.23 17.74 -32.80
N ASN A 847 8.21 16.97 -32.35
CA ASN A 847 7.99 15.89 -31.40
C ASN A 847 9.17 15.72 -30.44
N SER A 848 8.99 14.87 -29.43
CA SER A 848 10.06 14.48 -28.51
C SER A 848 10.21 12.97 -28.47
N PHE A 849 11.40 12.48 -28.17
CA PHE A 849 11.62 11.07 -27.82
C PHE A 849 12.21 10.97 -26.43
N CYS A 850 11.88 9.92 -25.69
CA CYS A 850 12.57 9.58 -24.47
C CYS A 850 13.23 8.20 -24.61
N PRO A 851 14.56 8.14 -24.50
CA PRO A 851 15.33 6.92 -24.69
C PRO A 851 15.28 5.96 -23.48
N GLY A 852 14.64 6.40 -22.38
CA GLY A 852 14.70 5.74 -21.08
C GLY A 852 16.05 5.95 -20.39
N MET A 853 16.46 5.00 -19.56
CA MET A 853 17.77 5.03 -18.90
C MET A 853 18.84 4.46 -19.84
N VAL A 854 19.85 5.25 -20.18
CA VAL A 854 20.88 4.86 -21.14
C VAL A 854 22.23 4.83 -20.44
N ASN A 855 23.07 3.86 -20.79
CA ASN A 855 24.42 3.75 -20.27
C ASN A 855 25.32 4.85 -20.87
N THR A 856 25.18 6.07 -20.35
CA THR A 856 25.99 7.25 -20.68
C THR A 856 26.70 7.76 -19.42
N GLY A 857 27.68 8.64 -19.58
CA GLY A 857 28.39 9.29 -18.46
C GLY A 857 27.55 10.30 -17.66
N MET A 858 26.22 10.30 -17.80
CA MET A 858 25.36 11.24 -17.08
C MET A 858 25.35 11.01 -15.56
N SER A 859 25.66 9.80 -15.08
CA SER A 859 25.81 9.51 -13.63
C SER A 859 27.17 9.94 -13.07
N ASP A 860 28.14 10.31 -13.90
CA ASP A 860 29.49 10.70 -13.46
C ASP A 860 29.49 12.01 -12.67
N ILE A 861 28.39 12.77 -12.75
CA ILE A 861 28.16 14.01 -11.97
C ILE A 861 27.86 13.74 -10.50
N LEU A 862 27.51 12.49 -10.14
CA LEU A 862 27.10 12.14 -8.78
C LEU A 862 28.33 11.96 -7.88
N PRO A 863 28.25 12.32 -6.59
CA PRO A 863 29.28 11.99 -5.62
C PRO A 863 29.46 10.47 -5.59
N PHE A 864 30.70 10.01 -5.36
CA PHE A 864 31.06 8.58 -5.37
C PHE A 864 30.05 7.67 -4.64
N TYR A 865 29.56 8.09 -3.46
CA TYR A 865 28.63 7.31 -2.64
C TYR A 865 27.21 7.18 -3.24
N LEU A 866 26.78 8.15 -4.06
CA LEU A 866 25.53 8.04 -4.84
C LEU A 866 25.77 7.42 -6.22
N ARG A 867 26.99 7.54 -6.76
CA ARG A 867 27.37 6.99 -8.06
C ARG A 867 27.40 5.47 -8.06
N ILE A 868 27.98 4.82 -7.05
CA ILE A 868 28.06 3.34 -6.98
C ILE A 868 26.68 2.67 -7.12
N PRO A 869 25.66 2.98 -6.28
CA PRO A 869 24.36 2.33 -6.40
C PRO A 869 23.67 2.66 -7.73
N VAL A 870 23.88 3.87 -8.28
CA VAL A 870 23.33 4.26 -9.58
C VAL A 870 24.02 3.50 -10.72
N ASP A 871 25.34 3.31 -10.67
CA ASP A 871 26.09 2.59 -11.69
C ASP A 871 25.79 1.08 -11.65
N VAL A 872 25.59 0.49 -10.46
CA VAL A 872 25.06 -0.89 -10.31
C VAL A 872 23.65 -1.00 -10.90
N PHE A 873 22.78 -0.04 -10.61
CA PHE A 873 21.42 0.00 -11.17
C PHE A 873 21.42 0.20 -12.70
N LYS A 874 22.35 1.02 -13.21
CA LYS A 874 22.57 1.18 -14.65
C LYS A 874 23.09 -0.09 -15.29
N ALA A 875 24.00 -0.83 -14.66
CA ALA A 875 24.51 -2.08 -15.20
C ALA A 875 23.39 -3.12 -15.42
N ILE A 876 22.36 -3.12 -14.56
CA ILE A 876 21.24 -4.05 -14.65
C ILE A 876 20.17 -3.57 -15.64
N ARG A 877 19.89 -2.27 -15.71
CA ARG A 877 18.67 -1.75 -16.35
C ARG A 877 18.93 -0.82 -17.55
N ALA A 878 20.12 -0.23 -17.68
CA ALA A 878 20.37 0.76 -18.72
C ALA A 878 20.46 0.12 -20.11
N ARG A 879 19.85 0.78 -21.10
CA ARG A 879 20.00 0.43 -22.52
C ARG A 879 21.37 0.89 -23.03
N SER A 880 21.84 0.26 -24.10
CA SER A 880 23.03 0.75 -24.79
C SER A 880 22.73 2.10 -25.47
N PRO A 881 23.75 2.96 -25.67
CA PRO A 881 23.61 4.14 -26.52
C PRO A 881 23.05 3.79 -27.91
N GLU A 882 23.41 2.63 -28.47
CA GLU A 882 22.89 2.10 -29.74
C GLU A 882 21.36 2.00 -29.76
N GLN A 883 20.79 1.35 -28.76
CA GLN A 883 19.33 1.24 -28.62
C GLN A 883 18.67 2.62 -28.44
N ALA A 884 19.32 3.53 -27.70
CA ALA A 884 18.82 4.90 -27.57
C ALA A 884 18.84 5.67 -28.89
N GLY A 885 19.86 5.46 -29.73
CA GLY A 885 19.97 6.00 -31.08
C GLY A 885 18.80 5.55 -31.96
N ARG A 886 18.42 4.26 -31.89
CA ARG A 886 17.28 3.72 -32.67
C ARG A 886 15.96 4.38 -32.27
N ILE A 887 15.73 4.60 -30.97
CA ILE A 887 14.54 5.32 -30.48
C ILE A 887 14.52 6.77 -31.02
N ALA A 888 15.68 7.42 -31.05
CA ALA A 888 15.81 8.78 -31.54
C ALA A 888 15.54 8.86 -33.06
N LEU A 889 16.12 7.95 -33.85
CA LEU A 889 15.87 7.85 -35.29
C LEU A 889 14.42 7.50 -35.60
N ASN A 890 13.77 6.67 -34.78
CA ASN A 890 12.34 6.42 -34.94
C ASN A 890 11.54 7.72 -34.88
N ALA A 891 11.79 8.59 -33.89
CA ALA A 891 11.08 9.85 -33.75
C ALA A 891 11.44 10.87 -34.84
N GLY A 892 12.72 10.94 -35.22
CA GLY A 892 13.24 11.93 -36.17
C GLY A 892 13.09 11.56 -37.64
N VAL A 893 12.99 10.26 -37.98
CA VAL A 893 13.00 9.78 -39.38
C VAL A 893 11.72 9.04 -39.74
N LEU A 894 11.26 8.12 -38.89
CA LEU A 894 10.18 7.17 -39.25
C LEU A 894 8.78 7.60 -38.80
N ALA A 895 8.69 8.23 -37.63
CA ALA A 895 7.42 8.54 -36.98
C ALA A 895 6.53 9.40 -37.88
N SER A 896 5.23 9.12 -38.02
CA SER A 896 4.38 9.89 -38.92
C SER A 896 4.02 11.29 -38.35
N ALA A 897 3.31 12.10 -39.13
CA ALA A 897 2.79 13.41 -38.69
C ALA A 897 1.89 13.31 -37.45
N ASN A 898 1.31 12.13 -37.15
CA ASN A 898 0.52 11.88 -35.93
C ASN A 898 1.32 12.06 -34.61
N THR A 899 2.64 12.15 -34.70
CA THR A 899 3.52 12.39 -33.54
C THR A 899 3.73 13.87 -33.22
N HIS A 900 3.14 14.77 -34.01
CA HIS A 900 3.20 16.20 -33.80
C HIS A 900 2.63 16.59 -32.42
N GLY A 901 3.41 17.31 -31.62
CA GLY A 901 3.10 17.69 -30.24
C GLY A 901 3.16 16.54 -29.23
N LYS A 902 3.68 15.37 -29.62
CA LYS A 902 3.70 14.17 -28.76
C LYS A 902 5.11 13.82 -28.29
N LEU A 903 5.16 13.18 -27.12
CA LEU A 903 6.33 12.51 -26.60
C LEU A 903 6.26 11.04 -26.97
N LEU A 904 7.32 10.51 -27.58
CA LEU A 904 7.46 9.09 -27.84
C LEU A 904 8.25 8.42 -26.72
N LEU A 905 7.66 7.41 -26.07
CA LEU A 905 8.35 6.51 -25.15
C LEU A 905 8.61 5.19 -25.84
N ASP A 906 9.87 4.77 -25.89
CA ASP A 906 10.27 3.48 -26.46
C ASP A 906 9.73 3.23 -27.88
N MET A 907 9.68 4.28 -28.70
CA MET A 907 9.14 4.35 -30.07
C MET A 907 7.62 4.51 -30.22
N GLU A 908 6.85 4.55 -29.12
CA GLU A 908 5.39 4.70 -29.15
C GLU A 908 4.92 6.05 -28.61
N VAL A 909 3.81 6.57 -29.15
CA VAL A 909 3.19 7.81 -28.67
C VAL A 909 2.65 7.64 -27.26
N GLU A 910 3.15 8.44 -26.33
CA GLU A 910 2.70 8.45 -24.95
C GLU A 910 1.54 9.44 -24.76
N LYS A 911 0.51 9.03 -24.00
CA LYS A 911 -0.55 9.96 -23.55
C LYS A 911 0.04 10.85 -22.46
N HIS A 912 -0.20 12.15 -22.58
CA HIS A 912 0.34 13.16 -21.68
C HIS A 912 -0.01 12.85 -20.22
N TRP A 913 0.92 13.17 -19.32
CA TRP A 913 0.68 13.10 -17.88
C TRP A 913 -0.42 14.09 -17.47
N GLU A 914 -1.36 13.66 -16.62
CA GLU A 914 -2.62 14.36 -16.30
C GLU A 914 -2.43 15.83 -15.88
N PHE A 915 -1.31 16.18 -15.25
CA PHE A 915 -0.98 17.57 -14.92
C PHE A 915 -0.94 18.47 -16.16
N ILE A 916 -0.34 18.02 -17.27
CA ILE A 916 -0.22 18.79 -18.52
C ILE A 916 -1.60 19.22 -19.01
N ASP A 917 -2.55 18.28 -18.99
CA ASP A 917 -3.93 18.47 -19.41
C ASP A 917 -4.83 19.03 -18.30
N GLY A 918 -4.29 19.24 -17.10
CA GLY A 918 -4.98 19.83 -15.96
C GLY A 918 -5.12 21.35 -16.07
N GLY A 919 -5.98 21.93 -15.22
CA GLY A 919 -6.14 23.40 -15.17
C GLY A 919 -4.83 24.13 -14.84
N GLU A 920 -4.03 23.56 -13.93
CA GLU A 920 -2.75 24.14 -13.53
C GLU A 920 -1.65 23.96 -14.59
N GLY A 921 -1.56 22.79 -15.24
CA GLY A 921 -0.60 22.60 -16.34
C GLY A 921 -0.90 23.51 -17.51
N ARG A 922 -2.18 23.69 -17.89
CA ARG A 922 -2.57 24.70 -18.88
C ARG A 922 -2.16 26.10 -18.47
N ARG A 923 -2.36 26.49 -17.20
CA ARG A 923 -1.93 27.80 -16.68
C ARG A 923 -0.42 27.99 -16.84
N VAL A 924 0.38 27.05 -16.35
CA VAL A 924 1.85 27.10 -16.42
C VAL A 924 2.33 27.08 -17.87
N ARG A 925 1.71 26.30 -18.75
CA ARG A 925 2.05 26.24 -20.18
C ARG A 925 1.92 27.61 -20.85
N LYS A 926 0.82 28.33 -20.60
CA LYS A 926 0.61 29.69 -21.12
C LYS A 926 1.61 30.69 -20.57
N MET A 927 1.87 30.65 -19.26
CA MET A 927 2.87 31.53 -18.63
C MET A 927 4.27 31.28 -19.18
N LEU A 928 4.67 30.01 -19.27
CA LEU A 928 5.96 29.60 -19.83
C LEU A 928 6.11 30.06 -21.28
N TRP A 929 5.07 29.91 -22.10
CA TRP A 929 5.08 30.39 -23.49
C TRP A 929 5.37 31.89 -23.56
N ASN A 930 4.57 32.71 -22.86
CA ASN A 930 4.73 34.16 -22.89
C ASN A 930 6.13 34.59 -22.41
N GLU A 931 6.59 34.08 -21.26
CA GLU A 931 7.92 34.41 -20.74
C GLU A 931 9.05 33.97 -21.68
N THR A 932 8.89 32.81 -22.33
CA THR A 932 9.87 32.31 -23.31
C THR A 932 9.91 33.17 -24.55
N ILE A 933 8.75 33.56 -25.10
CA ILE A 933 8.70 34.42 -26.28
C ILE A 933 9.27 35.81 -25.99
N ASP A 934 9.02 36.36 -24.81
CA ASP A 934 9.59 37.66 -24.39
C ASP A 934 11.12 37.62 -24.33
N GLU A 935 11.68 36.56 -23.73
CA GLU A 935 13.13 36.34 -23.69
C GLU A 935 13.71 36.19 -25.12
N MET A 936 13.09 35.33 -25.94
CA MET A 936 13.58 35.01 -27.28
C MET A 936 13.46 36.17 -28.25
N ALA A 937 12.48 37.07 -28.10
CA ALA A 937 12.27 38.22 -28.97
C ALA A 937 13.47 39.18 -29.01
N SER A 938 14.31 39.19 -27.96
CA SER A 938 15.56 39.96 -27.94
C SER A 938 16.72 39.27 -28.68
N LEU A 939 16.58 37.97 -28.97
CA LEU A 939 17.66 37.10 -29.45
C LEU A 939 17.47 36.67 -30.91
N VAL A 940 16.23 36.41 -31.33
CA VAL A 940 15.83 35.92 -32.66
C VAL A 940 14.56 36.62 -33.12
N ASP A 941 14.38 36.75 -34.44
CA ASP A 941 13.12 37.27 -34.99
C ASP A 941 11.99 36.26 -34.78
N VAL A 942 11.00 36.66 -33.98
CA VAL A 942 9.86 35.81 -33.60
C VAL A 942 8.63 36.27 -34.40
N PRO A 943 8.01 35.38 -35.22
CA PRO A 943 6.84 35.72 -36.01
C PRO A 943 5.69 36.31 -35.18
N GLY A 944 4.93 37.23 -35.77
CA GLY A 944 3.83 37.92 -35.08
C GLY A 944 2.80 36.98 -34.45
N TRP A 945 2.54 35.82 -35.05
CA TRP A 945 1.61 34.81 -34.53
C TRP A 945 2.08 34.13 -33.25
N MET A 946 3.39 34.17 -32.94
CA MET A 946 3.95 33.62 -31.70
C MET A 946 3.81 34.58 -30.51
N LYS A 947 3.51 35.86 -30.75
CA LYS A 947 3.41 36.91 -29.71
C LYS A 947 2.16 36.71 -28.82
N HIS A 948 2.15 37.35 -27.65
CA HIS A 948 1.30 37.09 -26.46
C HIS A 948 -0.10 36.49 -26.68
N MET A 949 -0.46 35.60 -25.75
CA MET A 949 -1.85 35.15 -25.56
C MET A 949 -2.71 36.27 -24.96
N ALA A 950 -3.92 36.47 -25.49
CA ALA A 950 -4.98 37.23 -24.83
C ALA A 950 -5.52 36.50 -23.59
#